data_AF-A0A1F3BHG6-F1
#
_entry.id   AF-A0A1F3BHG6-F1
#
_cell.length_a   1.000
_cell.length_b   1.000
_cell.length_c   1.000
_cell.angle_alpha   90.00
_cell.angle_beta   90.00
_cell.angle_gamma   90.00
#
_symmetry.space_group_name_H-M   'P 1'
#
loop_
_entity.id
_entity.type
_entity.pdbx_description
1 polymer ?
#
loop_
_entity_poly.entity_id
_entity_poly.type
_entity_poly.pdbx_seq_one_letter_code
_entity_poly.pdbx_strand_id
1 'polypeptide(L)'
;MLDASSADVILNLVMDADDRTEGMMPGWDLETARQKMLFFTAPAQFGEVLQKVAGTLDAKFASSGPDLRERAISFVLGIAESLLSPVELDHNPQNKKLFGNAIMSDTDAAKYQAQTAELVKKWAAQNQNAYLAVTSRIKAEDIAVNKGDNLFVGWAGKWKEDNGRDPYANVDDYLNCFGALYQRGMYYPDLYFAREQGQTRTQFFNDYGLQAARCRRMGSLGGTTNPAIAVLGEDDLSGKSNIWGEEATAYVQRFPNKWHEVRKLIAKEQIAGGQTDDWAATKFTEWVVVDAMLGLRSVFLLKGLGRVAFQLRPDWHDDEKKLTYAGAEIYAILCKRMKLFDDILLEGADHVYARAAASRIGKSNNHFKIACTGQAALNVVRSFNAGHSETYPDAIKERMFTNMTLSYEVPQMHAASMATEDGIKDYEKRTGEKVDDGEGGSVVTSMIGRFNDAIRDYRVKSLLAALPEDSKFRAIDPATVKKLTGEPLNSPEFIAAAKSAGIDFDPESEEDAIDRAGTLCTKRVVVLLEKKNGLPRARILTASKRNFFQNTELLGVAFSTDFGNIQRMYMARMPLEITNWKTLYDDLDGNGYPVAGSVWAKRSDILSRIWPDWKRVFEVDGVKPEEYGSAIYVTPTLKQFIGMWEENVARASRFAEECGA
;
A
#
# COMPACT_ATOMS: atom_id res chain seq x y z
N MET A 1 -22.11 30.72 13.86
CA MET A 1 -22.57 29.48 13.19
C MET A 1 -23.06 28.56 14.29
N LEU A 2 -24.27 28.01 14.15
CA LEU A 2 -24.74 26.96 15.06
C LEU A 2 -23.84 25.74 14.83
N ASP A 3 -23.30 25.13 15.88
CA ASP A 3 -22.50 23.90 15.74
C ASP A 3 -23.39 22.82 15.10
N ALA A 4 -23.10 22.45 13.85
CA ALA A 4 -23.84 21.42 13.14
C ALA A 4 -23.66 20.08 13.88
N SER A 5 -24.74 19.31 14.05
CA SER A 5 -24.62 17.98 14.66
C SER A 5 -23.86 17.05 13.71
N SER A 6 -23.15 16.05 14.25
CA SER A 6 -22.44 15.05 13.42
C SER A 6 -23.35 14.41 12.37
N ALA A 7 -24.63 14.17 12.70
CA ALA A 7 -25.62 13.64 11.76
C ALA A 7 -25.93 14.60 10.61
N ASP A 8 -25.97 15.91 10.86
CA ASP A 8 -26.27 16.91 9.81
C ASP A 8 -25.10 17.00 8.82
N VAL A 9 -23.86 16.99 9.32
CA VAL A 9 -22.66 16.95 8.47
C VAL A 9 -22.65 15.69 7.60
N ILE A 10 -22.92 14.51 8.18
CA ILE A 10 -23.01 13.25 7.42
C ILE A 10 -24.08 13.35 6.33
N LEU A 11 -25.27 13.86 6.66
CA LEU A 11 -26.37 14.00 5.71
C LEU A 11 -26.02 14.97 4.57
N ASN A 12 -25.39 16.09 4.87
CA ASN A 12 -24.96 17.06 3.85
C ASN A 12 -23.95 16.45 2.89
N LEU A 13 -22.97 15.70 3.39
CA LEU A 13 -22.02 14.98 2.55
C LEU A 13 -22.74 13.93 1.67
N VAL A 14 -23.60 13.08 2.24
CA VAL A 14 -24.29 12.04 1.46
C VAL A 14 -25.25 12.65 0.42
N MET A 15 -25.86 13.79 0.72
CA MET A 15 -26.78 14.50 -0.18
C MET A 15 -26.08 15.43 -1.18
N ASP A 16 -24.75 15.51 -1.16
CA ASP A 16 -23.98 16.44 -2.01
C ASP A 16 -24.39 17.91 -1.79
N ALA A 17 -24.58 18.28 -0.52
CA ALA A 17 -25.07 19.58 -0.07
C ALA A 17 -24.07 20.33 0.83
N ASP A 18 -22.82 19.84 0.93
CA ASP A 18 -21.76 20.50 1.67
C ASP A 18 -20.85 21.27 0.69
N ASP A 19 -20.99 22.60 0.65
CA ASP A 19 -20.24 23.44 -0.31
C ASP A 19 -18.71 23.29 -0.21
N ARG A 20 -18.20 22.79 0.93
CA ARG A 20 -16.76 22.53 1.11
C ARG A 20 -16.25 21.38 0.24
N THR A 21 -17.14 20.52 -0.28
CA THR A 21 -16.76 19.42 -1.17
C THR A 21 -16.68 19.83 -2.64
N GLU A 22 -16.91 21.11 -2.97
CA GLU A 22 -16.73 21.62 -4.33
C GLU A 22 -15.29 21.37 -4.81
N GLY A 23 -15.16 20.77 -6.00
CA GLY A 23 -13.86 20.41 -6.60
C GLY A 23 -13.19 19.18 -5.99
N MET A 24 -13.85 18.45 -5.07
CA MET A 24 -13.40 17.13 -4.65
C MET A 24 -13.57 16.11 -5.78
N MET A 25 -12.77 15.04 -5.74
CA MET A 25 -12.96 13.89 -6.60
C MET A 25 -14.28 13.17 -6.26
N PRO A 26 -15.01 12.62 -7.26
CA PRO A 26 -16.20 11.82 -7.00
C PRO A 26 -15.97 10.72 -5.95
N GLY A 27 -16.81 10.71 -4.92
CA GLY A 27 -16.81 9.71 -3.85
C GLY A 27 -15.98 10.06 -2.61
N TRP A 28 -15.16 11.12 -2.63
CA TRP A 28 -14.42 11.58 -1.44
C TRP A 28 -15.33 12.09 -0.33
N ASP A 29 -16.37 12.82 -0.70
CA ASP A 29 -17.49 13.21 0.15
C ASP A 29 -18.14 12.01 0.86
N LEU A 30 -18.45 10.94 0.11
CA LEU A 30 -19.05 9.72 0.65
C LEU A 30 -18.09 8.97 1.58
N GLU A 31 -16.81 8.83 1.21
CA GLU A 31 -15.84 8.19 2.10
C GLU A 31 -15.60 9.02 3.36
N THR A 32 -15.59 10.35 3.26
CA THR A 32 -15.54 11.26 4.42
C THR A 32 -16.77 11.07 5.31
N ALA A 33 -17.97 10.97 4.73
CA ALA A 33 -19.20 10.70 5.47
C ALA A 33 -19.14 9.36 6.22
N ARG A 34 -18.67 8.29 5.56
CA ARG A 34 -18.50 6.98 6.18
C ARG A 34 -17.51 7.04 7.33
N GLN A 35 -16.37 7.70 7.14
CA GLN A 35 -15.39 7.82 8.20
C GLN A 35 -15.89 8.64 9.38
N LYS A 36 -16.66 9.71 9.11
CA LYS A 36 -17.30 10.49 10.18
C LYS A 36 -18.25 9.61 11.01
N MET A 37 -19.09 8.82 10.34
CA MET A 37 -19.99 7.87 10.99
C MET A 37 -19.23 6.79 11.79
N LEU A 38 -18.22 6.15 11.20
CA LEU A 38 -17.55 4.98 11.78
C LEU A 38 -16.48 5.32 12.80
N PHE A 39 -15.73 6.41 12.60
CA PHE A 39 -14.50 6.72 13.34
C PHE A 39 -14.54 8.01 14.15
N PHE A 40 -15.51 8.89 13.90
CA PHE A 40 -15.66 10.18 14.60
C PHE A 40 -17.05 10.34 15.23
N THR A 41 -17.77 9.24 15.41
CA THR A 41 -18.98 9.17 16.23
C THR A 41 -18.69 8.32 17.46
N ALA A 42 -18.88 8.90 18.66
CA ALA A 42 -18.59 8.21 19.90
C ALA A 42 -19.48 6.97 20.07
N PRO A 43 -19.00 5.89 20.71
CA PRO A 43 -19.78 4.66 20.85
C PRO A 43 -21.18 4.87 21.45
N ALA A 44 -21.29 5.75 22.45
CA ALA A 44 -22.56 6.09 23.11
C ALA A 44 -23.54 6.85 22.21
N GLN A 45 -23.05 7.54 21.18
CA GLN A 45 -23.85 8.35 20.24
C GLN A 45 -24.17 7.60 18.95
N PHE A 46 -23.45 6.51 18.66
CA PHE A 46 -23.50 5.83 17.36
C PHE A 46 -24.91 5.42 16.95
N GLY A 47 -25.69 4.84 17.87
CA GLY A 47 -27.06 4.41 17.58
C GLY A 47 -27.99 5.56 17.22
N GLU A 48 -27.94 6.67 17.96
CA GLU A 48 -28.78 7.85 17.71
C GLU A 48 -28.42 8.51 16.38
N VAL A 49 -27.12 8.72 16.12
CA VAL A 49 -26.63 9.31 14.87
C VAL A 49 -27.01 8.42 13.69
N LEU A 50 -26.78 7.10 13.80
CA LEU A 50 -27.14 6.15 12.75
C LEU A 50 -28.64 6.22 12.45
N GLN A 51 -29.49 6.19 13.47
CA GLN A 51 -30.93 6.22 13.32
C GLN A 51 -31.41 7.52 12.66
N LYS A 52 -30.85 8.68 13.06
CA LYS A 52 -31.18 9.97 12.44
C LYS A 52 -30.77 10.03 10.97
N VAL A 53 -29.55 9.62 10.64
CA VAL A 53 -29.04 9.61 9.26
C VAL A 53 -29.84 8.64 8.41
N ALA A 54 -29.95 7.38 8.85
CA ALA A 54 -30.66 6.31 8.15
C ALA A 54 -32.14 6.65 7.94
N GLY A 55 -32.84 7.15 8.96
CA GLY A 55 -34.23 7.55 8.87
C GLY A 55 -34.47 8.70 7.90
N THR A 56 -33.56 9.68 7.87
CA THR A 56 -33.64 10.81 6.94
C THR A 56 -33.41 10.37 5.49
N LEU A 57 -32.40 9.53 5.26
CA LEU A 57 -32.13 8.97 3.92
C LEU A 57 -33.29 8.09 3.45
N ASP A 58 -33.84 7.25 4.32
CA ASP A 58 -34.97 6.36 4.01
C ASP A 58 -36.22 7.15 3.62
N ALA A 59 -36.54 8.22 4.35
CA ALA A 59 -37.67 9.10 4.04
C ALA A 59 -37.54 9.79 2.67
N LYS A 60 -36.31 10.04 2.19
CA LYS A 60 -36.03 10.66 0.89
C LYS A 60 -35.83 9.65 -0.24
N PHE A 61 -35.52 8.40 0.06
CA PHE A 61 -35.07 7.41 -0.93
C PHE A 61 -36.09 7.18 -2.06
N ALA A 62 -37.36 7.02 -1.70
CA ALA A 62 -38.41 6.73 -2.68
C ALA A 62 -38.69 7.92 -3.61
N SER A 63 -38.58 9.16 -3.11
CA SER A 63 -38.87 10.39 -3.87
C SER A 63 -37.65 11.01 -4.55
N SER A 64 -36.44 10.49 -4.31
CA SER A 64 -35.21 11.03 -4.86
C SER A 64 -34.83 10.51 -6.25
N GLY A 65 -33.94 11.24 -6.93
CA GLY A 65 -33.37 10.84 -8.21
C GLY A 65 -32.35 9.70 -8.08
N PRO A 66 -31.91 9.10 -9.22
CA PRO A 66 -30.95 8.01 -9.24
C PRO A 66 -29.66 8.29 -8.45
N ASP A 67 -29.10 9.49 -8.57
CA ASP A 67 -27.84 9.86 -7.93
C ASP A 67 -27.92 9.75 -6.40
N LEU A 68 -28.94 10.34 -5.77
CA LEU A 68 -29.10 10.25 -4.32
C LEU A 68 -29.39 8.82 -3.86
N ARG A 69 -30.09 8.01 -4.66
CA ARG A 69 -30.33 6.59 -4.33
C ARG A 69 -29.04 5.78 -4.35
N GLU A 70 -28.21 5.94 -5.37
CA GLU A 70 -26.89 5.31 -5.46
C GLU A 70 -25.99 5.75 -4.31
N ARG A 71 -25.94 7.06 -4.01
CA ARG A 71 -25.17 7.62 -2.91
C ARG A 71 -25.62 7.08 -1.54
N ALA A 72 -26.93 7.01 -1.30
CA ALA A 72 -27.49 6.44 -0.08
C ALA A 72 -27.15 4.95 0.07
N ILE A 73 -27.35 4.14 -0.98
CA ILE A 73 -26.96 2.72 -0.98
C ILE A 73 -25.46 2.58 -0.72
N SER A 74 -24.63 3.31 -1.45
CA SER A 74 -23.17 3.27 -1.32
C SER A 74 -22.71 3.65 0.10
N PHE A 75 -23.30 4.66 0.70
CA PHE A 75 -23.02 5.06 2.08
C PHE A 75 -23.39 3.93 3.06
N VAL A 76 -24.66 3.49 3.09
CA VAL A 76 -25.14 2.52 4.09
C VAL A 76 -24.55 1.13 3.89
N LEU A 77 -24.34 0.68 2.64
CA LEU A 77 -23.64 -0.57 2.35
C LEU A 77 -22.21 -0.55 2.89
N GLY A 78 -21.51 0.58 2.75
CA GLY A 78 -20.18 0.77 3.31
C GLY A 78 -20.16 0.69 4.84
N ILE A 79 -21.18 1.22 5.52
CA ILE A 79 -21.33 1.09 6.98
C ILE A 79 -21.60 -0.39 7.36
N ALA A 80 -22.53 -1.05 6.66
CA ALA A 80 -22.87 -2.45 6.91
C ALA A 80 -21.66 -3.39 6.74
N GLU A 81 -20.86 -3.15 5.70
CA GLU A 81 -19.62 -3.88 5.42
C GLU A 81 -18.56 -3.61 6.50
N SER A 82 -18.39 -2.34 6.90
CA SER A 82 -17.43 -1.92 7.93
C SER A 82 -17.74 -2.49 9.32
N LEU A 83 -19.01 -2.60 9.69
CA LEU A 83 -19.43 -3.20 10.97
C LEU A 83 -19.19 -4.73 11.04
N LEU A 84 -18.93 -5.38 9.91
CA LEU A 84 -18.47 -6.78 9.88
C LEU A 84 -16.96 -6.91 10.14
N SER A 85 -16.20 -5.82 10.08
CA SER A 85 -14.75 -5.85 10.29
C SER A 85 -14.40 -5.65 11.78
N PRO A 86 -13.89 -6.68 12.48
CA PRO A 86 -13.39 -6.51 13.84
C PRO A 86 -12.23 -5.50 13.91
N VAL A 87 -11.46 -5.34 12.83
CA VAL A 87 -10.38 -4.35 12.74
C VAL A 87 -10.93 -2.92 12.79
N GLU A 88 -11.94 -2.61 11.97
CA GLU A 88 -12.52 -1.25 11.97
C GLU A 88 -13.29 -0.96 13.25
N LEU A 89 -13.92 -1.97 13.85
CA LEU A 89 -14.50 -1.84 15.17
C LEU A 89 -13.43 -1.48 16.21
N ASP A 90 -12.27 -2.13 16.21
CA ASP A 90 -11.14 -1.81 17.10
C ASP A 90 -10.54 -0.42 16.84
N HIS A 91 -10.62 0.09 15.61
CA HIS A 91 -10.15 1.45 15.31
C HIS A 91 -10.94 2.53 16.06
N ASN A 92 -12.26 2.38 16.24
CA ASN A 92 -13.08 3.34 16.97
C ASN A 92 -14.15 2.75 17.90
N PRO A 93 -15.30 2.21 17.41
CA PRO A 93 -16.44 1.97 18.31
C PRO A 93 -16.11 0.98 19.44
N GLN A 94 -15.13 0.11 19.25
CA GLN A 94 -14.62 -0.84 20.25
C GLN A 94 -13.22 -0.50 20.79
N ASN A 95 -12.73 0.71 20.50
CA ASN A 95 -11.39 1.16 20.88
C ASN A 95 -11.30 1.44 22.39
N LYS A 96 -10.87 0.43 23.15
CA LYS A 96 -10.68 0.53 24.60
C LYS A 96 -9.63 1.57 25.02
N LYS A 97 -8.63 1.83 24.16
CA LYS A 97 -7.60 2.84 24.44
C LYS A 97 -8.20 4.25 24.43
N LEU A 98 -9.22 4.49 23.61
CA LEU A 98 -9.86 5.80 23.46
C LEU A 98 -11.03 6.01 24.43
N PHE A 99 -11.85 4.98 24.67
CA PHE A 99 -13.10 5.10 25.45
C PHE A 99 -13.13 4.31 26.77
N GLY A 100 -12.07 3.58 27.11
CA GLY A 100 -12.06 2.69 28.27
C GLY A 100 -13.15 1.63 28.16
N ASN A 101 -14.06 1.57 29.14
CA ASN A 101 -15.19 0.64 29.15
C ASN A 101 -16.43 1.15 28.39
N ALA A 102 -16.45 2.42 27.98
CA ALA A 102 -17.57 3.02 27.25
C ALA A 102 -17.51 2.70 25.74
N ILE A 103 -17.22 1.45 25.41
CA ILE A 103 -17.14 0.95 24.04
C ILE A 103 -18.46 0.30 23.60
N MET A 104 -18.67 0.20 22.29
CA MET A 104 -19.77 -0.53 21.68
C MET A 104 -19.64 -2.02 21.97
N SER A 105 -20.71 -2.63 22.47
CA SER A 105 -20.72 -4.09 22.68
C SER A 105 -20.78 -4.84 21.34
N ASP A 106 -20.34 -6.10 21.31
CA ASP A 106 -20.49 -6.95 20.12
C ASP A 106 -21.98 -7.12 19.74
N THR A 107 -22.87 -7.12 20.74
CA THR A 107 -24.32 -7.19 20.53
C THR A 107 -24.84 -5.93 19.83
N ASP A 108 -24.37 -4.74 20.23
CA ASP A 108 -24.76 -3.49 19.59
C ASP A 108 -24.16 -3.39 18.18
N ALA A 109 -22.90 -3.77 17.99
CA ALA A 109 -22.27 -3.80 16.68
C ALA A 109 -23.05 -4.70 15.71
N ALA A 110 -23.40 -5.93 16.13
CA ALA A 110 -24.21 -6.85 15.36
C ALA A 110 -25.62 -6.30 15.09
N LYS A 111 -26.25 -5.64 16.07
CA LYS A 111 -27.55 -4.99 15.90
C LYS A 111 -27.49 -3.88 14.84
N TYR A 112 -26.51 -2.98 14.91
CA TYR A 112 -26.38 -1.89 13.94
C TYR A 112 -26.01 -2.42 12.55
N GLN A 113 -25.18 -3.46 12.49
CA GLN A 113 -24.85 -4.15 11.25
C GLN A 113 -26.13 -4.70 10.59
N ALA A 114 -26.95 -5.44 11.34
CA ALA A 114 -28.21 -5.99 10.84
C ALA A 114 -29.19 -4.87 10.40
N GLN A 115 -29.31 -3.79 11.18
CA GLN A 115 -30.16 -2.65 10.82
C GLN A 115 -29.75 -2.02 9.49
N THR A 116 -28.45 -1.79 9.29
CA THR A 116 -27.94 -1.23 8.03
C THR A 116 -28.10 -2.21 6.86
N ALA A 117 -27.84 -3.51 7.07
CA ALA A 117 -28.04 -4.53 6.05
C ALA A 117 -29.51 -4.61 5.60
N GLU A 118 -30.46 -4.65 6.53
CA GLU A 118 -31.90 -4.68 6.22
C GLU A 118 -32.37 -3.40 5.50
N LEU A 119 -31.81 -2.24 5.84
CA LEU A 119 -32.11 -1.00 5.13
C LEU A 119 -31.62 -1.05 3.67
N VAL A 120 -30.41 -1.55 3.43
CA VAL A 120 -29.90 -1.71 2.06
C VAL A 120 -30.73 -2.74 1.29
N LYS A 121 -31.16 -3.85 1.92
CA LYS A 121 -32.08 -4.82 1.30
C LYS A 121 -33.40 -4.18 0.90
N LYS A 122 -34.00 -3.39 1.80
CA LYS A 122 -35.23 -2.63 1.52
C LYS A 122 -35.04 -1.73 0.30
N TRP A 123 -33.94 -0.97 0.25
CA TRP A 123 -33.65 -0.07 -0.88
C TRP A 123 -33.33 -0.82 -2.18
N ALA A 124 -32.60 -1.93 -2.11
CA ALA A 124 -32.34 -2.79 -3.27
C ALA A 124 -33.63 -3.41 -3.82
N ALA A 125 -34.59 -3.77 -2.97
CA ALA A 125 -35.91 -4.24 -3.40
C ALA A 125 -36.75 -3.10 -4.03
N GLN A 126 -36.62 -1.87 -3.54
CA GLN A 126 -37.28 -0.70 -4.13
C GLN A 126 -36.65 -0.24 -5.45
N ASN A 127 -35.34 -0.35 -5.59
CA ASN A 127 -34.59 0.04 -6.79
C ASN A 127 -33.34 -0.83 -6.98
N GLN A 128 -33.55 -1.99 -7.60
CA GLN A 128 -32.49 -2.96 -7.85
C GLN A 128 -31.39 -2.39 -8.77
N ASN A 129 -31.75 -1.52 -9.71
CA ASN A 129 -30.79 -0.93 -10.64
C ASN A 129 -29.79 -0.01 -9.91
N ALA A 130 -30.24 0.78 -8.93
CA ALA A 130 -29.34 1.61 -8.13
C ALA A 130 -28.38 0.75 -7.29
N TYR A 131 -28.86 -0.36 -6.71
CA TYR A 131 -28.00 -1.31 -6.01
C TYR A 131 -26.95 -1.93 -6.95
N LEU A 132 -27.38 -2.44 -8.10
CA LEU A 132 -26.48 -3.03 -9.09
C LEU A 132 -25.49 -2.01 -9.66
N ALA A 133 -25.86 -0.74 -9.80
CA ALA A 133 -24.94 0.31 -10.22
C ALA A 133 -23.81 0.51 -9.19
N VAL A 134 -24.15 0.54 -7.90
CA VAL A 134 -23.17 0.64 -6.81
C VAL A 134 -22.24 -0.57 -6.79
N THR A 135 -22.78 -1.79 -6.76
CA THR A 135 -21.95 -3.00 -6.68
C THR A 135 -21.16 -3.26 -7.97
N SER A 136 -21.66 -2.78 -9.11
CA SER A 136 -20.90 -2.87 -10.36
C SER A 136 -19.68 -1.96 -10.37
N ARG A 137 -19.76 -0.76 -9.78
CA ARG A 137 -18.58 0.11 -9.60
C ARG A 137 -17.56 -0.53 -8.65
N ILE A 138 -18.02 -1.14 -7.56
CA ILE A 138 -17.12 -1.88 -6.64
C ILE A 138 -16.46 -3.06 -7.37
N LYS A 139 -17.24 -3.86 -8.12
CA LYS A 139 -16.72 -4.97 -8.93
C LYS A 139 -15.72 -4.49 -9.98
N ALA A 140 -15.97 -3.33 -10.60
CA ALA A 140 -15.04 -2.74 -11.57
C ALA A 140 -13.73 -2.31 -10.91
N GLU A 141 -13.77 -1.69 -9.73
CA GLU A 141 -12.58 -1.38 -8.94
C GLU A 141 -11.80 -2.64 -8.56
N ASP A 142 -12.50 -3.70 -8.17
CA ASP A 142 -11.88 -4.98 -7.88
C ASP A 142 -11.23 -5.60 -9.11
N ILE A 143 -11.92 -5.66 -10.25
CA ILE A 143 -11.39 -6.24 -11.49
C ILE A 143 -10.21 -5.44 -12.04
N ALA A 144 -10.26 -4.12 -11.91
CA ALA A 144 -9.20 -3.25 -12.40
C ALA A 144 -7.87 -3.61 -11.75
N VAL A 145 -7.83 -3.61 -10.42
CA VAL A 145 -6.58 -3.62 -9.67
C VAL A 145 -5.68 -4.82 -10.01
N ASN A 146 -4.43 -4.52 -10.39
CA ASN A 146 -3.37 -5.47 -10.71
C ASN A 146 -3.71 -6.39 -11.87
N LYS A 147 -4.26 -5.84 -12.94
CA LYS A 147 -4.71 -6.60 -14.11
C LYS A 147 -5.73 -7.69 -13.72
N GLY A 148 -6.43 -7.49 -12.60
CA GLY A 148 -7.35 -8.40 -11.94
C GLY A 148 -6.72 -9.49 -11.05
N ASP A 149 -5.40 -9.56 -10.92
CA ASP A 149 -4.73 -10.49 -10.00
C ASP A 149 -4.72 -9.95 -8.56
N ASN A 150 -5.89 -9.77 -7.94
CA ASN A 150 -6.02 -9.25 -6.57
C ASN A 150 -6.89 -10.13 -5.66
N LEU A 151 -6.73 -9.93 -4.35
CA LEU A 151 -7.40 -10.73 -3.32
C LEU A 151 -8.92 -10.61 -3.40
N PHE A 152 -9.50 -9.43 -3.62
CA PHE A 152 -10.96 -9.26 -3.62
C PHE A 152 -11.63 -9.96 -4.79
N VAL A 153 -11.05 -9.89 -5.99
CA VAL A 153 -11.52 -10.66 -7.16
C VAL A 153 -11.34 -12.16 -6.94
N GLY A 154 -10.16 -12.59 -6.47
CA GLY A 154 -9.91 -13.99 -6.16
C GLY A 154 -10.89 -14.54 -5.14
N TRP A 155 -11.17 -13.76 -4.09
CA TRP A 155 -12.12 -14.11 -3.03
C TRP A 155 -13.56 -14.19 -3.54
N ALA A 156 -14.00 -13.22 -4.34
CA ALA A 156 -15.31 -13.23 -4.99
C ALA A 156 -15.46 -14.42 -5.96
N GLY A 157 -14.39 -14.77 -6.68
CA GLY A 157 -14.34 -15.96 -7.55
C GLY A 157 -14.52 -17.25 -6.75
N LYS A 158 -13.74 -17.41 -5.68
CA LYS A 158 -13.89 -18.55 -4.75
C LYS A 158 -15.30 -18.63 -4.15
N TRP A 159 -15.87 -17.50 -3.73
CA TRP A 159 -17.25 -17.47 -3.21
C TRP A 159 -18.25 -18.01 -4.24
N LYS A 160 -18.13 -17.56 -5.49
CA LYS A 160 -18.98 -18.00 -6.59
C LYS A 160 -18.82 -19.49 -6.88
N GLU A 161 -17.60 -20.02 -6.82
CA GLU A 161 -17.32 -21.45 -6.96
C GLU A 161 -17.96 -22.26 -5.82
N ASP A 162 -17.80 -21.81 -4.57
CA ASP A 162 -18.28 -22.52 -3.38
C ASP A 162 -19.83 -22.46 -3.25
N ASN A 163 -20.46 -21.37 -3.67
CA ASN A 163 -21.89 -21.09 -3.41
C ASN A 163 -22.78 -21.06 -4.66
N GLY A 164 -22.21 -21.09 -5.87
CA GLY A 164 -22.94 -20.99 -7.13
C GLY A 164 -23.58 -19.62 -7.41
N ARG A 165 -23.21 -18.58 -6.65
CA ARG A 165 -23.86 -17.24 -6.69
C ARG A 165 -22.82 -16.12 -6.83
N ASP A 166 -23.12 -15.12 -7.66
CA ASP A 166 -22.26 -13.93 -7.80
C ASP A 166 -22.43 -13.04 -6.54
N PRO A 167 -21.34 -12.76 -5.79
CA PRO A 167 -21.44 -11.96 -4.57
C PRO A 167 -21.94 -10.53 -4.81
N TYR A 168 -21.83 -9.99 -6.03
CA TYR A 168 -22.30 -8.63 -6.33
C TYR A 168 -23.80 -8.55 -6.68
N ALA A 169 -24.49 -9.71 -6.77
CA ALA A 169 -25.85 -9.78 -7.28
C ALA A 169 -26.93 -9.31 -6.28
N ASN A 170 -26.70 -9.50 -4.98
CA ASN A 170 -27.63 -9.09 -3.92
C ASN A 170 -26.87 -8.79 -2.61
N VAL A 171 -27.56 -8.13 -1.68
CA VAL A 171 -26.96 -7.58 -0.46
C VAL A 171 -26.40 -8.66 0.45
N ASP A 172 -27.13 -9.78 0.61
CA ASP A 172 -26.71 -10.88 1.49
C ASP A 172 -25.44 -11.54 0.97
N ASP A 173 -25.37 -11.83 -0.33
CA ASP A 173 -24.18 -12.46 -0.92
C ASP A 173 -22.97 -11.53 -0.87
N TYR A 174 -23.17 -10.23 -1.07
CA TYR A 174 -22.10 -9.24 -0.97
C TYR A 174 -21.53 -9.19 0.45
N LEU A 175 -22.41 -9.00 1.45
CA LEU A 175 -22.01 -8.85 2.84
C LEU A 175 -21.43 -10.15 3.42
N ASN A 176 -22.00 -11.31 3.08
CA ASN A 176 -21.48 -12.59 3.57
C ASN A 176 -20.12 -12.93 2.94
N CYS A 177 -19.95 -12.67 1.63
CA CYS A 177 -18.69 -12.88 0.93
C CYS A 177 -17.56 -12.07 1.55
N PHE A 178 -17.69 -10.74 1.55
CA PHE A 178 -16.60 -9.88 2.01
C PHE A 178 -16.51 -9.82 3.53
N GLY A 179 -17.63 -9.96 4.24
CA GLY A 179 -17.64 -10.11 5.70
C GLY A 179 -16.76 -11.27 6.17
N ALA A 180 -16.80 -12.42 5.48
CA ALA A 180 -15.97 -13.58 5.80
C ALA A 180 -14.46 -13.28 5.64
N LEU A 181 -14.07 -12.46 4.66
CA LEU A 181 -12.67 -12.06 4.45
C LEU A 181 -12.11 -11.20 5.59
N TYR A 182 -12.97 -10.47 6.30
CA TYR A 182 -12.58 -9.54 7.37
C TYR A 182 -12.49 -10.19 8.75
N GLN A 183 -12.93 -11.44 8.90
CA GLN A 183 -12.99 -12.10 10.20
C GLN A 183 -11.63 -12.54 10.74
N ARG A 184 -11.58 -12.72 12.06
CA ARG A 184 -10.52 -13.47 12.75
C ARG A 184 -10.39 -14.88 12.16
N GLY A 185 -9.18 -15.43 12.16
CA GLY A 185 -8.85 -16.67 11.43
C GLY A 185 -8.38 -16.43 9.99
N MET A 186 -8.55 -15.20 9.47
CA MET A 186 -7.89 -14.76 8.24
C MET A 186 -6.54 -14.12 8.56
N TYR A 187 -5.54 -14.32 7.70
CA TYR A 187 -4.16 -13.91 7.97
C TYR A 187 -3.99 -12.43 8.30
N TYR A 188 -4.59 -11.52 7.51
CA TYR A 188 -4.41 -10.08 7.72
C TYR A 188 -5.11 -9.55 8.98
N PRO A 189 -6.38 -9.91 9.26
CA PRO A 189 -6.99 -9.63 10.56
C PRO A 189 -6.21 -10.26 11.72
N ASP A 190 -5.68 -11.48 11.56
CA ASP A 190 -4.89 -12.14 12.58
C ASP A 190 -3.58 -11.43 12.89
N LEU A 191 -2.88 -10.99 11.85
CA LEU A 191 -1.68 -10.15 11.94
C LEU A 191 -1.98 -8.83 12.67
N TYR A 192 -3.09 -8.16 12.35
CA TYR A 192 -3.48 -6.90 13.00
C TYR A 192 -3.62 -7.05 14.52
N PHE A 193 -4.40 -8.02 15.00
CA PHE A 193 -4.53 -8.15 16.46
C PHE A 193 -3.31 -8.80 17.11
N ALA A 194 -2.55 -9.64 16.41
CA ALA A 194 -1.26 -10.11 16.92
C ALA A 194 -0.33 -8.91 17.20
N ARG A 195 -0.36 -7.87 16.34
CA ARG A 195 0.31 -6.59 16.60
C ARG A 195 -0.30 -5.86 17.81
N GLU A 196 -1.61 -5.65 17.85
CA GLU A 196 -2.25 -4.93 18.98
C GLU A 196 -2.00 -5.64 20.34
N GLN A 197 -1.78 -6.97 20.32
CA GLN A 197 -1.41 -7.79 21.47
C GLN A 197 0.10 -7.84 21.76
N GLY A 198 0.94 -7.18 20.97
CA GLY A 198 2.41 -7.17 21.14
C GLY A 198 3.12 -8.48 20.77
N GLN A 199 2.41 -9.41 20.12
CA GLN A 199 2.99 -10.68 19.65
C GLN A 199 3.88 -10.48 18.43
N THR A 200 3.60 -9.45 17.64
CA THR A 200 4.50 -8.93 16.60
C THR A 200 4.47 -7.41 16.61
N ARG A 201 5.38 -6.81 15.86
CA ARG A 201 5.30 -5.39 15.49
C ARG A 201 5.02 -5.20 14.00
N THR A 202 4.87 -6.30 13.25
CA THR A 202 4.62 -6.24 11.82
C THR A 202 3.28 -5.60 11.54
N GLN A 203 3.33 -4.53 10.76
CA GLN A 203 2.17 -3.84 10.20
C GLN A 203 2.00 -4.24 8.73
N PHE A 204 0.76 -4.38 8.30
CA PHE A 204 0.42 -4.61 6.90
C PHE A 204 0.16 -3.28 6.19
N PHE A 205 0.80 -3.07 5.03
CA PHE A 205 0.62 -1.93 4.14
C PHE A 205 0.08 -2.43 2.80
N ASN A 206 -0.87 -1.72 2.21
CA ASN A 206 -1.36 -2.02 0.87
C ASN A 206 -0.54 -1.26 -0.20
N ASP A 207 -0.51 -1.76 -1.44
CA ASP A 207 0.17 -1.08 -2.55
C ASP A 207 -0.82 -0.43 -3.54
N TYR A 208 -2.02 -0.02 -3.09
CA TYR A 208 -3.08 0.48 -3.96
C TYR A 208 -3.69 1.81 -3.53
N GLY A 209 -3.94 2.65 -4.55
CA GLY A 209 -4.78 3.83 -4.42
C GLY A 209 -6.25 3.51 -4.18
N LEU A 210 -6.82 2.63 -5.03
CA LEU A 210 -8.28 2.43 -5.14
C LEU A 210 -8.93 1.63 -4.01
N GLN A 211 -8.18 0.79 -3.30
CA GLN A 211 -8.74 -0.15 -2.32
C GLN A 211 -8.29 0.15 -0.88
N ALA A 212 -7.67 1.30 -0.60
CA ALA A 212 -7.13 1.62 0.72
C ALA A 212 -8.16 1.45 1.84
N ALA A 213 -9.38 1.96 1.64
CA ALA A 213 -10.48 1.83 2.61
C ALA A 213 -10.93 0.36 2.81
N ARG A 214 -10.92 -0.48 1.77
CA ARG A 214 -11.24 -1.91 1.90
C ARG A 214 -10.12 -2.69 2.57
N CYS A 215 -8.86 -2.39 2.23
CA CYS A 215 -7.70 -2.99 2.89
C CYS A 215 -7.61 -2.62 4.37
N ARG A 216 -8.08 -1.43 4.77
CA ARG A 216 -8.23 -1.04 6.19
C ARG A 216 -9.10 -2.04 6.96
N ARG A 217 -10.20 -2.55 6.35
CA ARG A 217 -11.06 -3.59 6.95
C ARG A 217 -10.37 -4.91 7.22
N MET A 218 -9.29 -5.20 6.51
CA MET A 218 -8.46 -6.39 6.72
C MET A 218 -7.29 -6.16 7.68
N GLY A 219 -6.99 -4.92 8.11
CA GLY A 219 -5.83 -4.62 8.95
C GLY A 219 -4.73 -3.79 8.31
N SER A 220 -4.97 -3.19 7.13
CA SER A 220 -3.97 -2.29 6.53
C SER A 220 -3.80 -1.01 7.35
N LEU A 221 -2.56 -0.68 7.68
CA LEU A 221 -2.16 0.47 8.50
C LEU A 221 -1.27 1.45 7.74
N GLY A 222 -1.19 1.32 6.42
CA GLY A 222 -0.44 2.19 5.54
C GLY A 222 -0.64 1.80 4.08
N GLY A 223 -0.10 2.61 3.19
CA GLY A 223 -0.15 2.39 1.76
C GLY A 223 1.16 2.79 1.08
N THR A 224 1.48 2.20 -0.06
CA THR A 224 2.57 2.72 -0.91
C THR A 224 2.13 2.87 -2.35
N THR A 225 2.50 4.00 -2.95
CA THR A 225 2.30 4.29 -4.37
C THR A 225 3.65 4.54 -5.02
N ASN A 226 3.73 4.33 -6.33
CA ASN A 226 4.83 4.74 -7.20
C ASN A 226 4.24 5.12 -8.57
N PRO A 227 5.02 5.73 -9.50
CA PRO A 227 4.49 6.11 -10.81
C PRO A 227 3.92 4.93 -11.58
N ALA A 228 4.53 3.73 -11.46
CA ALA A 228 3.99 2.53 -12.06
C ALA A 228 2.61 2.18 -11.48
N ILE A 229 2.40 2.25 -10.17
CA ILE A 229 1.11 1.97 -9.53
C ILE A 229 0.06 3.01 -9.93
N ALA A 230 0.43 4.30 -9.98
CA ALA A 230 -0.48 5.36 -10.39
C ALA A 230 -0.94 5.21 -11.85
N VAL A 231 -0.01 4.90 -12.76
CA VAL A 231 -0.29 4.71 -14.19
C VAL A 231 -0.96 3.36 -14.48
N LEU A 232 -0.50 2.29 -13.83
CA LEU A 232 -1.10 0.96 -13.96
C LEU A 232 -2.53 0.95 -13.45
N GLY A 233 -2.85 1.67 -12.37
CA GLY A 233 -4.22 1.81 -11.89
C GLY A 233 -5.17 2.44 -12.91
N GLU A 234 -4.64 3.12 -13.93
CA GLU A 234 -5.38 3.62 -15.09
C GLU A 234 -5.36 2.63 -16.27
N ASP A 235 -4.26 1.92 -16.54
CA ASP A 235 -4.18 0.89 -17.60
C ASP A 235 -5.05 -0.34 -17.32
N ASP A 236 -5.06 -0.75 -16.05
CA ASP A 236 -5.93 -1.76 -15.47
C ASP A 236 -7.40 -1.50 -15.81
N LEU A 237 -7.77 -0.25 -16.11
CA LEU A 237 -9.11 0.18 -16.50
C LEU A 237 -9.37 0.15 -18.01
N SER A 238 -8.34 0.24 -18.83
CA SER A 238 -8.48 0.10 -20.29
C SER A 238 -8.71 -1.35 -20.73
N GLY A 239 -8.52 -2.31 -19.80
CA GLY A 239 -8.51 -3.75 -20.06
C GLY A 239 -7.26 -4.27 -20.78
N LYS A 240 -6.31 -3.38 -21.09
CA LYS A 240 -5.05 -3.72 -21.75
C LYS A 240 -4.22 -4.61 -20.83
N SER A 241 -3.96 -5.84 -21.27
CA SER A 241 -3.25 -6.86 -20.48
C SER A 241 -3.99 -7.37 -19.24
N ASN A 242 -5.32 -7.23 -19.17
CA ASN A 242 -6.12 -7.84 -18.11
C ASN A 242 -6.03 -9.37 -18.19
N ILE A 243 -5.66 -10.04 -17.09
CA ILE A 243 -5.47 -11.49 -17.09
C ILE A 243 -6.80 -12.27 -17.08
N TRP A 244 -7.92 -11.60 -16.86
CA TRP A 244 -9.27 -12.19 -16.89
C TRP A 244 -9.96 -12.12 -18.26
N GLY A 245 -9.25 -11.65 -19.29
CA GLY A 245 -9.71 -11.71 -20.68
C GLY A 245 -10.71 -10.62 -21.08
N GLU A 246 -11.32 -10.80 -22.26
CA GLU A 246 -12.17 -9.80 -22.92
C GLU A 246 -13.43 -9.43 -22.12
N GLU A 247 -14.00 -10.37 -21.37
CA GLU A 247 -15.21 -10.13 -20.55
C GLU A 247 -14.92 -9.10 -19.44
N ALA A 248 -13.79 -9.23 -18.76
CA ALA A 248 -13.37 -8.27 -17.74
C ALA A 248 -13.09 -6.89 -18.34
N THR A 249 -12.44 -6.85 -19.51
CA THR A 249 -12.21 -5.60 -20.26
C THR A 249 -13.51 -4.91 -20.63
N ALA A 250 -14.47 -5.64 -21.22
CA ALA A 250 -15.77 -5.10 -21.57
C ALA A 250 -16.55 -4.61 -20.34
N TYR A 251 -16.42 -5.31 -19.20
CA TYR A 251 -17.02 -4.91 -17.95
C TYR A 251 -16.50 -3.55 -17.46
N VAL A 252 -15.17 -3.37 -17.42
CA VAL A 252 -14.58 -2.11 -16.94
C VAL A 252 -14.84 -0.95 -17.91
N GLN A 253 -14.88 -1.20 -19.22
CA GLN A 253 -15.27 -0.18 -20.21
C GLN A 253 -16.72 0.28 -20.04
N ARG A 254 -17.63 -0.63 -19.64
CA ARG A 254 -19.04 -0.29 -19.37
C ARG A 254 -19.21 0.49 -18.06
N PHE A 255 -18.36 0.25 -17.08
CA PHE A 255 -18.37 0.90 -15.78
C PHE A 255 -17.01 1.56 -15.51
N PRO A 256 -16.68 2.66 -16.23
CA PRO A 256 -15.38 3.29 -16.11
C PRO A 256 -15.17 3.80 -14.69
N ASN A 257 -13.98 3.54 -14.16
CA ASN A 257 -13.58 4.02 -12.84
C ASN A 257 -13.32 5.55 -12.89
N LYS A 258 -13.51 6.19 -11.74
CA LYS A 258 -13.32 7.61 -11.47
C LYS A 258 -12.04 8.25 -12.03
N TRP A 259 -10.93 7.52 -12.23
CA TRP A 259 -9.67 8.09 -12.71
C TRP A 259 -9.74 8.75 -14.10
N HIS A 260 -10.55 8.21 -15.01
CA HIS A 260 -10.70 8.81 -16.34
C HIS A 260 -11.36 10.20 -16.27
N GLU A 261 -12.36 10.36 -15.40
CA GLU A 261 -12.99 11.66 -15.17
C GLU A 261 -12.05 12.63 -14.44
N VAL A 262 -11.22 12.12 -13.51
CA VAL A 262 -10.17 12.92 -12.86
C VAL A 262 -9.18 13.47 -13.87
N ARG A 263 -8.75 12.69 -14.86
CA ARG A 263 -7.86 13.17 -15.93
C ARG A 263 -8.47 14.32 -16.72
N LYS A 264 -9.75 14.21 -17.09
CA LYS A 264 -10.47 15.29 -17.78
C LYS A 264 -10.55 16.57 -16.93
N LEU A 265 -10.79 16.44 -15.62
CA LEU A 265 -10.80 17.58 -14.71
C LEU A 265 -9.42 18.26 -14.64
N ILE A 266 -8.36 17.46 -14.49
CA ILE A 266 -6.98 17.96 -14.46
C ILE A 266 -6.60 18.59 -15.81
N ALA A 267 -6.97 17.99 -16.93
CA ALA A 267 -6.70 18.53 -18.26
C ALA A 267 -7.39 19.88 -18.49
N LYS A 268 -8.63 20.05 -18.02
CA LYS A 268 -9.31 21.35 -18.06
C LYS A 268 -8.57 22.41 -17.23
N GLU A 269 -8.11 22.05 -16.02
CA GLU A 269 -7.30 22.94 -15.17
C GLU A 269 -5.96 23.26 -15.82
N GLN A 270 -5.34 22.26 -16.46
CA GLN A 270 -4.09 22.39 -17.19
C GLN A 270 -4.20 23.41 -18.33
N ILE A 271 -5.20 23.26 -19.20
CA ILE A 271 -5.44 24.15 -20.33
C ILE A 271 -5.78 25.56 -19.85
N ALA A 272 -6.73 25.68 -18.91
CA ALA A 272 -7.16 26.99 -18.41
C ALA A 272 -6.03 27.76 -17.71
N GLY A 273 -5.12 27.05 -17.05
CA GLY A 273 -3.98 27.62 -16.33
C GLY A 273 -2.68 27.74 -17.13
N GLY A 274 -2.64 27.25 -18.38
CA GLY A 274 -1.40 27.16 -19.17
C GLY A 274 -0.31 26.31 -18.50
N GLN A 275 -0.71 25.24 -17.80
CA GLN A 275 0.19 24.37 -17.05
C GLN A 275 0.85 23.32 -17.98
N THR A 276 2.01 22.82 -17.56
CA THR A 276 2.75 21.80 -18.31
C THR A 276 2.16 20.40 -18.13
N ASP A 277 2.48 19.48 -19.05
CA ASP A 277 2.11 18.06 -18.91
C ASP A 277 2.72 17.43 -17.64
N ASP A 278 3.93 17.83 -17.27
CA ASP A 278 4.60 17.44 -16.02
C ASP A 278 3.81 17.86 -14.78
N TRP A 279 3.23 19.07 -14.79
CA TRP A 279 2.36 19.54 -13.71
C TRP A 279 1.11 18.67 -13.62
N ALA A 280 0.45 18.39 -14.75
CA ALA A 280 -0.77 17.58 -14.77
C ALA A 280 -0.51 16.12 -14.36
N ALA A 281 0.62 15.54 -14.75
CA ALA A 281 1.07 14.21 -14.30
C ALA A 281 1.33 14.16 -12.78
N THR A 282 1.94 15.22 -12.23
CA THR A 282 2.14 15.38 -10.79
C THR A 282 0.80 15.50 -10.07
N LYS A 283 -0.11 16.33 -10.59
CA LYS A 283 -1.46 16.54 -10.05
C LYS A 283 -2.27 15.25 -10.03
N PHE A 284 -2.16 14.43 -11.07
CA PHE A 284 -2.82 13.12 -11.09
C PHE A 284 -2.30 12.20 -9.99
N THR A 285 -0.97 12.12 -9.84
CA THR A 285 -0.34 11.33 -8.78
C THR A 285 -0.76 11.82 -7.38
N GLU A 286 -0.86 13.13 -7.19
CA GLU A 286 -1.39 13.75 -5.98
C GLU A 286 -2.81 13.28 -5.66
N TRP A 287 -3.73 13.27 -6.64
CA TRP A 287 -5.10 12.81 -6.41
C TRP A 287 -5.18 11.33 -6.07
N VAL A 288 -4.40 10.49 -6.76
CA VAL A 288 -4.32 9.05 -6.45
C VAL A 288 -3.83 8.82 -5.01
N VAL A 289 -2.82 9.59 -4.57
CA VAL A 289 -2.29 9.50 -3.21
C VAL A 289 -3.30 10.06 -2.19
N VAL A 290 -3.97 11.17 -2.49
CA VAL A 290 -5.01 11.76 -1.62
C VAL A 290 -6.17 10.80 -1.42
N ASP A 291 -6.60 10.06 -2.45
CA ASP A 291 -7.64 9.04 -2.34
C ASP A 291 -7.27 7.94 -1.33
N ALA A 292 -6.04 7.43 -1.43
CA ALA A 292 -5.52 6.45 -0.50
C ALA A 292 -5.35 7.02 0.91
N MET A 293 -4.85 8.25 1.02
CA MET A 293 -4.66 8.97 2.28
C MET A 293 -6.01 9.16 2.98
N LEU A 294 -7.05 9.54 2.23
CA LEU A 294 -8.41 9.64 2.71
C LEU A 294 -8.84 8.27 3.24
N GLY A 295 -8.70 7.20 2.46
CA GLY A 295 -9.03 5.83 2.90
C GLY A 295 -8.32 5.35 4.16
N LEU A 296 -7.25 6.00 4.61
CA LEU A 296 -6.54 5.69 5.87
C LEU A 296 -6.53 6.86 6.87
N ARG A 297 -7.32 7.92 6.62
CA ARG A 297 -7.25 9.17 7.38
C ARG A 297 -7.65 8.99 8.84
N SER A 298 -8.70 8.23 9.11
CA SER A 298 -9.12 7.88 10.48
C SER A 298 -8.01 7.17 11.25
N VAL A 299 -7.30 6.22 10.63
CA VAL A 299 -6.17 5.51 11.24
C VAL A 299 -5.03 6.48 11.55
N PHE A 300 -4.75 7.43 10.66
CA PHE A 300 -3.77 8.48 10.92
C PHE A 300 -4.16 9.37 12.07
N LEU A 301 -5.35 9.97 12.04
CA LEU A 301 -5.78 10.92 13.06
C LEU A 301 -5.86 10.25 14.44
N LEU A 302 -6.37 9.01 14.55
CA LEU A 302 -6.58 8.34 15.82
C LEU A 302 -5.35 7.60 16.35
N LYS A 303 -4.53 7.00 15.47
CA LYS A 303 -3.41 6.12 15.87
C LYS A 303 -2.02 6.64 15.47
N GLY A 304 -1.92 7.69 14.65
CA GLY A 304 -0.64 8.15 14.09
C GLY A 304 -0.04 7.20 13.05
N LEU A 305 -0.85 6.28 12.53
CA LEU A 305 -0.49 5.31 11.50
C LEU A 305 -1.14 5.71 10.17
N GLY A 306 -1.41 4.79 9.24
CA GLY A 306 -2.18 5.08 8.02
C GLY A 306 -1.42 5.95 7.01
N ARG A 307 -0.09 5.87 6.97
CA ARG A 307 0.69 6.69 6.03
C ARG A 307 0.69 6.11 4.63
N VAL A 308 0.64 6.98 3.62
CA VAL A 308 0.66 6.61 2.20
C VAL A 308 1.89 7.17 1.49
N ALA A 309 2.64 6.34 0.79
CA ALA A 309 3.83 6.81 0.09
C ALA A 309 3.49 7.57 -1.21
N PHE A 310 3.95 8.82 -1.33
CA PHE A 310 4.02 9.61 -2.57
C PHE A 310 5.44 9.50 -3.13
N GLN A 311 5.63 8.92 -4.31
CA GLN A 311 6.96 8.85 -4.92
C GLN A 311 7.32 10.14 -5.63
N LEU A 312 8.43 10.75 -5.21
CA LEU A 312 9.04 11.85 -5.94
C LEU A 312 9.52 11.38 -7.31
N ARG A 313 9.63 12.33 -8.24
CA ARG A 313 9.99 12.09 -9.63
C ARG A 313 11.22 11.19 -9.76
N PRO A 314 11.08 10.00 -10.39
CA PRO A 314 12.16 9.03 -10.46
C PRO A 314 13.27 9.46 -11.43
N ASP A 315 12.98 10.36 -12.37
CA ASP A 315 13.97 10.95 -13.28
C ASP A 315 14.85 12.02 -12.59
N TRP A 316 14.51 12.42 -11.36
CA TRP A 316 15.32 13.33 -10.53
C TRP A 316 16.07 12.59 -9.43
N HIS A 317 16.21 11.27 -9.52
CA HIS A 317 16.71 10.41 -8.43
C HIS A 317 18.09 10.79 -7.88
N ASP A 318 18.91 11.50 -8.65
CA ASP A 318 20.24 11.99 -8.29
C ASP A 318 20.33 13.52 -8.15
N ASP A 319 19.22 14.25 -8.30
CA ASP A 319 19.15 15.71 -8.19
C ASP A 319 18.58 16.14 -6.83
N GLU A 320 19.47 16.32 -5.85
CA GLU A 320 19.12 16.69 -4.47
C GLU A 320 18.27 17.97 -4.41
N LYS A 321 18.60 18.98 -5.24
CA LYS A 321 17.90 20.26 -5.27
C LYS A 321 16.45 20.07 -5.69
N LYS A 322 16.22 19.44 -6.85
CA LYS A 322 14.87 19.26 -7.38
C LYS A 322 14.01 18.44 -6.44
N LEU A 323 14.53 17.33 -5.91
CA LEU A 323 13.82 16.49 -4.96
C LEU A 323 13.44 17.26 -3.69
N THR A 324 14.36 18.08 -3.18
CA THR A 324 14.14 18.83 -1.94
C THR A 324 13.05 19.89 -2.08
N TYR A 325 13.10 20.72 -3.12
CA TYR A 325 12.08 21.75 -3.35
C TYR A 325 10.72 21.13 -3.71
N ALA A 326 10.69 20.15 -4.61
CA ALA A 326 9.45 19.52 -5.03
C ALA A 326 8.75 18.80 -3.87
N GLY A 327 9.51 18.09 -3.02
CA GLY A 327 8.94 17.43 -1.85
C GLY A 327 8.29 18.42 -0.88
N ALA A 328 8.93 19.55 -0.61
CA ALA A 328 8.37 20.56 0.29
C ALA A 328 7.10 21.22 -0.28
N GLU A 329 7.08 21.54 -1.58
CA GLU A 329 5.92 22.10 -2.26
C GLU A 329 4.72 21.12 -2.23
N ILE A 330 4.96 19.87 -2.64
CA ILE A 330 3.95 18.81 -2.65
C ILE A 330 3.41 18.59 -1.23
N TYR A 331 4.27 18.58 -0.21
CA TYR A 331 3.83 18.41 1.17
C TYR A 331 2.86 19.49 1.62
N ALA A 332 3.16 20.76 1.30
CA ALA A 332 2.29 21.88 1.64
C ALA A 332 0.91 21.76 0.96
N ILE A 333 0.87 21.32 -0.31
CA ILE A 333 -0.36 21.06 -1.04
C ILE A 333 -1.17 19.94 -0.38
N LEU A 334 -0.52 18.83 -0.04
CA LEU A 334 -1.16 17.69 0.62
C LEU A 334 -1.72 18.06 2.00
N CYS A 335 -0.97 18.84 2.80
CA CYS A 335 -1.45 19.36 4.08
C CYS A 335 -2.70 20.23 3.92
N LYS A 336 -2.73 21.13 2.94
CA LYS A 336 -3.90 21.97 2.64
C LYS A 336 -5.13 21.13 2.32
N ARG A 337 -4.98 20.08 1.49
CA ARG A 337 -6.09 19.16 1.16
C ARG A 337 -6.56 18.36 2.36
N MET A 338 -5.62 17.79 3.12
CA MET A 338 -5.95 16.98 4.29
C MET A 338 -6.64 17.79 5.38
N LYS A 339 -6.27 19.07 5.55
CA LYS A 339 -6.94 19.97 6.48
C LYS A 339 -8.45 20.07 6.23
N LEU A 340 -8.86 20.15 4.97
CA LEU A 340 -10.28 20.22 4.60
C LEU A 340 -11.05 18.99 5.12
N PHE A 341 -10.51 17.80 4.91
CA PHE A 341 -11.11 16.57 5.42
C PHE A 341 -11.13 16.53 6.95
N ASP A 342 -10.05 16.94 7.61
CA ASP A 342 -9.99 16.96 9.07
C ASP A 342 -11.04 17.90 9.67
N ASP A 343 -11.20 19.09 9.08
CA ASP A 343 -12.17 20.08 9.53
C ASP A 343 -13.60 19.50 9.43
N ILE A 344 -13.93 18.78 8.35
CA ILE A 344 -15.22 18.09 8.19
C ILE A 344 -15.38 16.92 9.18
N LEU A 345 -14.34 16.07 9.32
CA LEU A 345 -14.38 14.89 10.18
C LEU A 345 -14.57 15.27 11.65
N LEU A 346 -13.92 16.34 12.11
CA LEU A 346 -13.93 16.78 13.51
C LEU A 346 -15.09 17.73 13.87
N GLU A 347 -15.79 18.31 12.88
CA GLU A 347 -16.94 19.19 13.14
C GLU A 347 -18.07 18.47 13.90
N GLY A 348 -18.41 18.94 15.10
CA GLY A 348 -19.45 18.30 15.91
C GLY A 348 -19.10 16.89 16.42
N ALA A 349 -17.82 16.48 16.32
CA ALA A 349 -17.31 15.25 16.91
C ALA A 349 -17.00 15.46 18.41
N ASP A 350 -17.01 14.38 19.19
CA ASP A 350 -16.64 14.44 20.61
C ASP A 350 -15.18 14.95 20.78
N HIS A 351 -14.97 15.79 21.79
CA HIS A 351 -13.66 16.40 22.10
C HIS A 351 -12.52 15.38 22.30
N VAL A 352 -12.83 14.12 22.64
CA VAL A 352 -11.85 13.04 22.73
C VAL A 352 -11.13 12.81 21.39
N TYR A 353 -11.82 12.98 20.27
CA TYR A 353 -11.24 12.83 18.94
C TYR A 353 -10.29 13.96 18.60
N ALA A 354 -10.69 15.21 18.86
CA ALA A 354 -9.82 16.38 18.67
C ALA A 354 -8.53 16.25 19.51
N ARG A 355 -8.65 15.74 20.73
CA ARG A 355 -7.50 15.47 21.60
C ARG A 355 -6.60 14.37 21.05
N ALA A 356 -7.18 13.26 20.61
CA ALA A 356 -6.42 12.17 20.01
C ALA A 356 -5.70 12.61 18.71
N ALA A 357 -6.34 13.47 17.91
CA ALA A 357 -5.85 13.92 16.62
C ALA A 357 -4.94 15.14 16.67
N ALA A 358 -4.81 15.83 17.81
CA ALA A 358 -4.29 17.20 17.91
C ALA A 358 -2.98 17.47 17.14
N SER A 359 -1.96 16.61 17.28
CA SER A 359 -0.65 16.79 16.61
C SER A 359 -0.66 16.47 15.10
N ARG A 360 -1.79 16.03 14.56
CA ARG A 360 -1.94 15.48 13.21
C ARG A 360 -2.95 16.24 12.35
N ILE A 361 -3.78 17.09 12.96
CA ILE A 361 -4.75 17.93 12.25
C ILE A 361 -4.01 18.84 11.26
N GLY A 362 -4.49 18.84 10.00
CA GLY A 362 -3.92 19.58 8.88
C GLY A 362 -2.58 19.05 8.38
N LYS A 363 -2.06 17.95 8.93
CA LYS A 363 -0.82 17.32 8.48
C LYS A 363 -1.10 16.24 7.45
N SER A 364 -0.25 16.15 6.43
CA SER A 364 -0.28 15.07 5.46
C SER A 364 0.13 13.74 6.12
N ASN A 365 -0.69 12.69 5.94
CA ASN A 365 -0.32 11.31 6.26
C ASN A 365 0.46 10.66 5.13
N ASN A 366 1.43 11.36 4.52
CA ASN A 366 2.28 10.76 3.48
C ASN A 366 3.66 10.33 4.01
N HIS A 367 4.29 9.44 3.25
CA HIS A 367 5.74 9.32 3.15
C HIS A 367 6.19 9.86 1.80
N PHE A 368 7.34 10.53 1.72
CA PHE A 368 8.00 10.76 0.44
C PHE A 368 8.86 9.57 0.06
N LYS A 369 8.48 8.90 -1.01
CA LYS A 369 9.19 7.75 -1.54
C LYS A 369 10.31 8.21 -2.46
N ILE A 370 11.55 7.87 -2.10
CA ILE A 370 12.78 8.35 -2.74
C ILE A 370 13.60 7.13 -3.18
N ALA A 371 14.12 7.16 -4.40
CA ALA A 371 14.94 6.06 -4.92
C ALA A 371 16.36 6.07 -4.29
N CYS A 372 16.80 4.95 -3.74
CA CYS A 372 18.10 4.77 -3.12
C CYS A 372 19.23 4.61 -4.15
N THR A 373 19.49 5.65 -4.94
CA THR A 373 20.43 5.58 -6.07
C THR A 373 21.81 6.16 -5.77
N GLY A 374 21.99 6.82 -4.64
CA GLY A 374 23.29 7.34 -4.22
C GLY A 374 23.21 8.43 -3.14
N GLN A 375 24.27 9.23 -3.04
CA GLN A 375 24.44 10.19 -1.94
C GLN A 375 23.36 11.30 -1.92
N ALA A 376 22.95 11.80 -3.09
CA ALA A 376 21.89 12.81 -3.19
C ALA A 376 20.60 12.34 -2.50
N ALA A 377 20.19 11.09 -2.75
CA ALA A 377 19.01 10.51 -2.12
C ALA A 377 19.13 10.39 -0.59
N LEU A 378 20.31 10.02 -0.09
CA LEU A 378 20.60 9.97 1.36
C LEU A 378 20.52 11.37 1.99
N ASN A 379 21.02 12.40 1.30
CA ASN A 379 20.95 13.80 1.76
C ASN A 379 19.52 14.31 1.82
N VAL A 380 18.68 14.00 0.82
CA VAL A 380 17.24 14.33 0.84
C VAL A 380 16.56 13.64 2.03
N VAL A 381 16.81 12.34 2.23
CA VAL A 381 16.24 11.59 3.35
C VAL A 381 16.61 12.21 4.70
N ARG A 382 17.88 12.56 4.88
CA ARG A 382 18.35 13.25 6.09
C ARG A 382 17.64 14.60 6.26
N SER A 383 17.60 15.42 5.21
CA SER A 383 17.01 16.77 5.26
C SER A 383 15.52 16.74 5.58
N PHE A 384 14.78 15.80 5.01
CA PHE A 384 13.34 15.64 5.26
C PHE A 384 13.09 15.26 6.73
N ASN A 385 13.87 14.31 7.25
CA ASN A 385 13.74 13.89 8.65
C ASN A 385 14.26 14.94 9.65
N ALA A 386 15.16 15.83 9.24
CA ALA A 386 15.61 16.99 10.01
C ALA A 386 14.63 18.17 9.98
N GLY A 387 13.67 18.16 9.05
CA GLY A 387 12.80 19.29 8.79
C GLY A 387 13.57 20.54 8.35
N HIS A 388 14.73 20.35 7.73
CA HIS A 388 15.65 21.39 7.29
C HIS A 388 16.69 20.80 6.34
N SER A 389 17.13 21.59 5.36
CA SER A 389 18.30 21.28 4.54
C SER A 389 19.36 22.35 4.77
N GLU A 390 20.58 21.95 5.13
CA GLU A 390 21.71 22.89 5.24
C GLU A 390 22.04 23.52 3.87
N THR A 391 21.88 22.75 2.80
CA THR A 391 22.17 23.16 1.41
C THR A 391 21.05 24.00 0.81
N TYR A 392 19.79 23.72 1.16
CA TYR A 392 18.59 24.40 0.66
C TYR A 392 17.69 24.88 1.82
N PRO A 393 18.15 25.84 2.64
CA PRO A 393 17.52 26.19 3.92
C PRO A 393 16.11 26.79 3.80
N ASP A 394 15.75 27.31 2.63
CA ASP A 394 14.45 27.89 2.30
C ASP A 394 13.41 26.86 1.81
N ALA A 395 13.85 25.66 1.44
CA ALA A 395 12.97 24.64 0.87
C ALA A 395 12.11 23.95 1.93
N ILE A 396 12.71 23.45 3.02
CA ILE A 396 12.03 22.61 4.01
C ILE A 396 11.68 23.42 5.26
N LYS A 397 10.38 23.42 5.61
CA LYS A 397 9.85 24.20 6.73
C LYS A 397 9.47 23.36 7.96
N GLU A 398 9.31 22.05 7.78
CA GLU A 398 8.99 21.11 8.85
C GLU A 398 9.46 19.70 8.49
N ARG A 399 9.50 18.80 9.49
CA ARG A 399 9.86 17.40 9.26
C ARG A 399 8.88 16.73 8.31
N MET A 400 9.42 16.02 7.34
CA MET A 400 8.69 15.21 6.38
C MET A 400 9.13 13.75 6.49
N PHE A 401 8.18 12.82 6.45
CA PHE A 401 8.46 11.40 6.59
C PHE A 401 8.87 10.81 5.26
N THR A 402 9.79 9.86 5.25
CA THR A 402 10.35 9.27 4.02
C THR A 402 10.07 7.78 3.92
N ASN A 403 10.06 7.29 2.69
CA ASN A 403 10.10 5.87 2.35
C ASN A 403 11.26 5.67 1.35
N MET A 404 12.42 5.27 1.83
CA MET A 404 13.55 5.02 0.93
C MET A 404 13.30 3.71 0.16
N THR A 405 13.07 3.78 -1.15
CA THR A 405 12.81 2.62 -2.02
C THR A 405 14.02 2.31 -2.90
N LEU A 406 13.93 1.26 -3.73
CA LEU A 406 15.08 0.73 -4.48
C LEU A 406 16.28 0.37 -3.58
N SER A 407 16.02 -0.05 -2.33
CA SER A 407 17.02 -0.63 -1.44
C SER A 407 16.88 -2.15 -1.46
N TYR A 408 17.94 -2.86 -1.82
CA TYR A 408 17.92 -4.32 -2.04
C TYR A 408 18.88 -5.05 -1.10
N GLU A 409 20.02 -4.42 -0.83
CA GLU A 409 21.14 -4.99 -0.12
C GLU A 409 21.36 -4.37 1.27
N VAL A 410 22.19 -5.01 2.09
CA VAL A 410 22.47 -4.57 3.46
C VAL A 410 23.10 -3.17 3.50
N PRO A 411 24.12 -2.80 2.69
CA PRO A 411 24.67 -1.44 2.65
C PRO A 411 23.62 -0.36 2.42
N GLN A 412 22.79 -0.52 1.39
CA GLN A 412 21.74 0.45 1.03
C GLN A 412 20.75 0.64 2.17
N MET A 413 20.21 -0.46 2.71
CA MET A 413 19.22 -0.42 3.77
C MET A 413 19.77 0.16 5.07
N HIS A 414 21.02 -0.18 5.41
CA HIS A 414 21.71 0.35 6.58
C HIS A 414 21.98 1.86 6.42
N ALA A 415 22.58 2.29 5.32
CA ALA A 415 22.90 3.69 5.06
C ALA A 415 21.65 4.59 5.07
N ALA A 416 20.56 4.13 4.45
CA ALA A 416 19.28 4.85 4.46
C ALA A 416 18.67 4.98 5.87
N SER A 417 18.81 3.92 6.69
CA SER A 417 18.36 3.94 8.08
C SER A 417 19.19 4.91 8.92
N MET A 418 20.51 4.94 8.72
CA MET A 418 21.41 5.88 9.37
C MET A 418 21.11 7.33 8.96
N ALA A 419 20.90 7.61 7.67
CA ALA A 419 20.53 8.94 7.18
C ALA A 419 19.22 9.46 7.81
N THR A 420 18.25 8.56 8.00
CA THR A 420 16.99 8.87 8.70
C THR A 420 17.24 9.26 10.15
N GLU A 421 18.04 8.45 10.87
CA GLU A 421 18.37 8.71 12.28
C GLU A 421 19.22 9.98 12.45
N ASP A 422 20.16 10.25 11.55
CA ASP A 422 20.96 11.47 11.57
C ASP A 422 20.11 12.72 11.35
N GLY A 423 19.09 12.64 10.47
CA GLY A 423 18.11 13.70 10.30
C GLY A 423 17.29 13.93 11.57
N ILE A 424 16.83 12.86 12.22
CA ILE A 424 16.11 12.95 13.50
C ILE A 424 16.98 13.61 14.57
N LYS A 425 18.23 13.17 14.73
CA LYS A 425 19.17 13.76 15.71
C LYS A 425 19.44 15.23 15.44
N ASP A 426 19.55 15.62 14.17
CA ASP A 426 19.72 17.03 13.81
C ASP A 426 18.49 17.85 14.20
N TYR A 427 17.28 17.35 13.94
CA TYR A 427 16.06 18.00 14.43
C TYR A 427 16.08 18.16 15.95
N GLU A 428 16.29 17.06 16.70
CA GLU A 428 16.30 17.06 18.16
C GLU A 428 17.35 18.05 18.71
N LYS A 429 18.51 18.14 18.06
CA LYS A 429 19.56 19.10 18.42
C LYS A 429 19.17 20.56 18.14
N ARG A 430 18.56 20.85 17.00
CA ARG A 430 18.22 22.23 16.58
C ARG A 430 17.00 22.79 17.31
N THR A 431 16.00 21.95 17.59
CA THR A 431 14.74 22.39 18.20
C THR A 431 14.70 22.16 19.71
N GLY A 432 15.53 21.24 20.23
CA GLY A 432 15.43 20.76 21.61
C GLY A 432 14.25 19.82 21.86
N GLU A 433 13.45 19.52 20.83
CA GLU A 433 12.30 18.63 20.93
C GLU A 433 12.71 17.20 20.66
N LYS A 434 12.45 16.30 21.62
CA LYS A 434 12.63 14.87 21.41
C LYS A 434 11.62 14.36 20.38
N VAL A 435 12.09 13.64 19.38
CA VAL A 435 11.24 13.05 18.35
C VAL A 435 10.58 11.79 18.91
N ASP A 436 9.26 11.73 18.85
CA ASP A 436 8.52 10.48 19.05
C ASP A 436 7.57 10.25 17.88
N ASP A 437 8.08 9.60 16.85
CA ASP A 437 7.30 9.23 15.67
C ASP A 437 6.40 7.99 15.93
N GLY A 438 6.46 7.42 17.15
CA GLY A 438 5.81 6.16 17.50
C GLY A 438 6.08 5.06 16.47
N GLU A 439 5.02 4.39 16.05
CA GLU A 439 5.06 3.34 15.04
C GLU A 439 4.91 3.84 13.59
N GLY A 440 4.63 5.13 13.38
CA GLY A 440 4.30 5.70 12.07
C GLY A 440 5.44 6.46 11.38
N GLY A 441 6.70 6.30 11.80
CA GLY A 441 7.81 7.11 11.29
C GLY A 441 8.28 6.77 9.86
N SER A 442 9.42 7.36 9.47
CA SER A 442 10.06 7.10 8.18
C SER A 442 10.52 5.65 8.05
N VAL A 443 10.47 5.10 6.83
CA VAL A 443 10.75 3.69 6.54
C VAL A 443 11.81 3.53 5.45
N VAL A 444 12.46 2.37 5.45
CA VAL A 444 13.35 1.93 4.37
C VAL A 444 12.79 0.65 3.77
N THR A 445 12.48 0.68 2.48
CA THR A 445 11.86 -0.41 1.74
C THR A 445 12.91 -1.38 1.20
N SER A 446 12.88 -2.61 1.69
CA SER A 446 13.61 -3.77 1.18
C SER A 446 12.87 -4.40 0.00
N MET A 447 13.47 -4.35 -1.19
CA MET A 447 12.91 -4.83 -2.46
C MET A 447 13.27 -6.31 -2.70
N ILE A 448 12.54 -7.22 -2.06
CA ILE A 448 12.92 -8.64 -1.96
C ILE A 448 12.88 -9.35 -3.32
N GLY A 449 11.72 -9.42 -3.97
CA GLY A 449 11.56 -10.30 -5.13
C GLY A 449 12.34 -9.85 -6.35
N ARG A 450 12.50 -8.54 -6.56
CA ARG A 450 13.34 -8.02 -7.65
C ARG A 450 14.83 -8.27 -7.43
N PHE A 451 15.27 -8.35 -6.17
CA PHE A 451 16.63 -8.78 -5.85
C PHE A 451 16.82 -10.24 -6.25
N ASN A 452 15.89 -11.11 -5.84
CA ASN A 452 15.91 -12.53 -6.19
C ASN A 452 15.90 -12.73 -7.72
N ASP A 453 15.05 -11.98 -8.44
CA ASP A 453 14.97 -12.04 -9.90
C ASP A 453 16.29 -11.69 -10.59
N ALA A 454 17.03 -10.71 -10.08
CA ALA A 454 18.33 -10.33 -10.64
C ALA A 454 19.41 -11.39 -10.40
N ILE A 455 19.42 -12.03 -9.22
CA ILE A 455 20.32 -13.15 -8.92
C ILE A 455 20.00 -14.33 -9.83
N ARG A 456 18.72 -14.62 -10.04
CA ARG A 456 18.26 -15.67 -10.96
C ARG A 456 18.72 -15.41 -12.38
N ASP A 457 18.48 -14.20 -12.91
CA ASP A 457 18.90 -13.81 -14.26
C ASP A 457 20.44 -13.94 -14.42
N TYR A 458 21.21 -13.48 -13.43
CA TYR A 458 22.66 -13.68 -13.40
C TYR A 458 23.04 -15.16 -13.46
N ARG A 459 22.41 -15.99 -12.63
CA ARG A 459 22.72 -17.42 -12.54
C ARG A 459 22.38 -18.14 -13.85
N VAL A 460 21.24 -17.84 -14.47
CA VAL A 460 20.88 -18.41 -15.78
C VAL A 460 21.91 -18.03 -16.83
N LYS A 461 22.29 -16.74 -16.91
CA LYS A 461 23.33 -16.28 -17.85
C LYS A 461 24.67 -16.98 -17.62
N SER A 462 25.07 -17.17 -16.36
CA SER A 462 26.30 -17.89 -16.00
C SER A 462 26.26 -19.36 -16.43
N LEU A 463 25.13 -20.05 -16.21
CA LEU A 463 24.96 -21.44 -16.65
C LEU A 463 25.07 -21.56 -18.17
N LEU A 464 24.35 -20.73 -18.91
CA LEU A 464 24.39 -20.74 -20.37
C LEU A 464 25.79 -20.38 -20.89
N ALA A 465 26.46 -19.40 -20.28
CA ALA A 465 27.79 -18.95 -20.67
C ALA A 465 28.86 -20.03 -20.60
N ALA A 466 28.71 -21.02 -19.72
CA ALA A 466 29.67 -22.10 -19.55
C ALA A 466 29.46 -23.31 -20.48
N LEU A 467 28.29 -23.43 -21.10
CA LEU A 467 28.03 -24.52 -22.04
C LEU A 467 28.84 -24.34 -23.34
N PRO A 468 29.14 -25.40 -24.09
CA PRO A 468 29.71 -25.28 -25.44
C PRO A 468 28.88 -24.34 -26.35
N GLU A 469 29.53 -23.65 -27.30
CA GLU A 469 28.85 -22.70 -28.21
C GLU A 469 27.78 -23.39 -29.08
N ASP A 470 27.98 -24.66 -29.42
CA ASP A 470 27.07 -25.50 -30.20
C ASP A 470 25.99 -26.18 -29.35
N SER A 471 25.97 -25.96 -28.04
CA SER A 471 24.95 -26.51 -27.16
C SER A 471 23.56 -25.98 -27.52
N LYS A 472 22.59 -26.89 -27.73
CA LYS A 472 21.19 -26.53 -27.99
C LYS A 472 20.58 -25.61 -26.93
N PHE A 473 21.11 -25.64 -25.71
CA PHE A 473 20.63 -24.83 -24.60
C PHE A 473 21.10 -23.37 -24.66
N ARG A 474 22.11 -23.02 -25.48
CA ARG A 474 22.53 -21.63 -25.70
C ARG A 474 21.41 -20.75 -26.27
N ALA A 475 20.39 -21.36 -26.87
CA ALA A 475 19.21 -20.67 -27.39
C ALA A 475 18.17 -20.26 -26.33
N ILE A 476 18.34 -20.67 -25.06
CA ILE A 476 17.44 -20.26 -23.97
C ILE A 476 17.59 -18.75 -23.75
N ASP A 477 16.47 -18.02 -23.78
CA ASP A 477 16.44 -16.62 -23.38
C ASP A 477 16.36 -16.52 -21.84
N PRO A 478 17.40 -15.97 -21.16
CA PRO A 478 17.37 -15.81 -19.71
C PRO A 478 16.16 -15.03 -19.19
N ALA A 479 15.64 -14.05 -19.95
CA ALA A 479 14.52 -13.21 -19.53
C ALA A 479 13.20 -13.99 -19.39
N THR A 480 13.10 -15.15 -20.04
CA THR A 480 11.90 -16.02 -20.00
C THR A 480 11.89 -16.96 -18.79
N VAL A 481 13.05 -17.20 -18.16
CA VAL A 481 13.18 -18.14 -17.04
C VAL A 481 12.61 -17.52 -15.77
N LYS A 482 11.54 -18.14 -15.23
CA LYS A 482 10.88 -17.69 -13.99
C LYS A 482 11.39 -18.37 -12.73
N LYS A 483 11.95 -19.57 -12.86
CA LYS A 483 12.49 -20.40 -11.77
C LYS A 483 13.51 -21.39 -12.35
N LEU A 484 14.56 -21.72 -11.59
CA LEU A 484 15.58 -22.70 -12.00
C LEU A 484 15.02 -24.14 -12.03
N THR A 485 13.99 -24.41 -11.23
CA THR A 485 13.25 -25.69 -11.21
C THR A 485 12.26 -25.85 -12.37
N GLY A 486 12.26 -24.91 -13.33
CA GLY A 486 11.44 -24.96 -14.53
C GLY A 486 12.20 -25.57 -15.72
N GLU A 487 11.45 -26.11 -16.68
CA GLU A 487 12.02 -26.49 -17.97
C GLU A 487 12.52 -25.26 -18.74
N PRO A 488 13.58 -25.38 -19.55
CA PRO A 488 14.38 -26.59 -19.78
C PRO A 488 15.52 -26.81 -18.76
N LEU A 489 15.71 -25.90 -17.80
CA LEU A 489 16.87 -25.93 -16.89
C LEU A 489 16.85 -27.13 -15.94
N ASN A 490 15.66 -27.56 -15.53
CA ASN A 490 15.50 -28.73 -14.65
C ASN A 490 15.52 -30.08 -15.40
N SER A 491 15.79 -30.08 -16.71
CA SER A 491 15.88 -31.32 -17.47
C SER A 491 17.16 -32.11 -17.12
N PRO A 492 17.11 -33.45 -17.08
CA PRO A 492 18.30 -34.28 -16.89
C PRO A 492 19.42 -33.97 -17.91
N GLU A 493 19.04 -33.62 -19.15
CA GLU A 493 19.97 -33.25 -20.21
C GLU A 493 20.69 -31.93 -19.92
N PHE A 494 19.97 -30.92 -19.41
CA PHE A 494 20.59 -29.64 -19.05
C PHE A 494 21.54 -29.80 -17.86
N ILE A 495 21.10 -30.52 -16.82
CA ILE A 495 21.92 -30.78 -15.62
C ILE A 495 23.19 -31.56 -16.00
N ALA A 496 23.07 -32.57 -16.86
CA ALA A 496 24.23 -33.30 -17.37
C ALA A 496 25.18 -32.39 -18.18
N ALA A 497 24.64 -31.49 -19.01
CA ALA A 497 25.45 -30.55 -19.79
C ALA A 497 26.18 -29.54 -18.88
N ALA A 498 25.52 -29.00 -17.85
CA ALA A 498 26.14 -28.11 -16.87
C ALA A 498 27.27 -28.81 -16.11
N LYS A 499 27.04 -30.07 -15.69
CA LYS A 499 28.06 -30.91 -15.04
C LYS A 499 29.25 -31.19 -15.96
N SER A 500 29.01 -31.50 -17.23
CA SER A 500 30.08 -31.68 -18.23
C SER A 500 30.88 -30.41 -18.48
N ALA A 501 30.26 -29.23 -18.32
CA ALA A 501 30.92 -27.93 -18.35
C ALA A 501 31.65 -27.57 -17.04
N GLY A 502 31.69 -28.48 -16.05
CA GLY A 502 32.36 -28.26 -14.77
C GLY A 502 31.58 -27.37 -13.80
N ILE A 503 30.30 -27.11 -14.06
CA ILE A 503 29.42 -26.40 -13.12
C ILE A 503 28.65 -27.39 -12.26
N ASP A 504 28.79 -27.24 -10.95
CA ASP A 504 27.86 -27.82 -9.99
C ASP A 504 26.54 -27.03 -10.02
N PHE A 505 25.47 -27.67 -10.48
CA PHE A 505 24.15 -27.07 -10.64
C PHE A 505 23.09 -27.94 -9.98
N ASP A 506 22.52 -27.42 -8.90
CA ASP A 506 21.39 -28.01 -8.18
C ASP A 506 20.20 -27.04 -8.29
N PRO A 507 19.25 -27.26 -9.21
CA PRO A 507 18.16 -26.32 -9.45
C PRO A 507 17.24 -26.14 -8.24
N GLU A 508 17.05 -27.17 -7.40
CA GLU A 508 16.15 -27.09 -6.25
C GLU A 508 16.78 -26.28 -5.12
N SER A 509 18.01 -26.62 -4.73
CA SER A 509 18.70 -25.92 -3.64
C SER A 509 19.08 -24.48 -4.03
N GLU A 510 19.46 -24.26 -5.29
CA GLU A 510 19.78 -22.91 -5.79
C GLU A 510 18.53 -22.04 -5.90
N GLU A 511 17.40 -22.56 -6.39
CA GLU A 511 16.15 -21.79 -6.41
C GLU A 511 15.68 -21.45 -4.99
N ASP A 512 15.73 -22.40 -4.04
CA ASP A 512 15.37 -22.14 -2.63
C ASP A 512 16.24 -21.02 -2.03
N ALA A 513 17.54 -21.02 -2.30
CA ALA A 513 18.45 -19.99 -1.83
C ALA A 513 18.17 -18.63 -2.49
N ILE A 514 17.95 -18.59 -3.81
CA ILE A 514 17.62 -17.37 -4.56
C ILE A 514 16.31 -16.76 -4.07
N ASP A 515 15.28 -17.57 -3.88
CA ASP A 515 13.94 -17.11 -3.47
C ASP A 515 13.92 -16.47 -2.07
N ARG A 516 15.01 -16.65 -1.32
CA ARG A 516 15.20 -16.17 0.05
C ARG A 516 16.39 -15.23 0.23
N ALA A 517 17.08 -14.88 -0.86
CA ALA A 517 18.22 -13.96 -0.82
C ALA A 517 17.81 -12.59 -0.25
N GLY A 518 16.75 -11.98 -0.79
CA GLY A 518 16.24 -10.70 -0.28
C GLY A 518 15.73 -10.79 1.15
N THR A 519 15.02 -11.87 1.50
CA THR A 519 14.57 -12.16 2.87
C THR A 519 15.75 -12.20 3.85
N LEU A 520 16.86 -12.84 3.47
CA LEU A 520 18.05 -12.95 4.30
C LEU A 520 18.76 -11.60 4.46
N CYS A 521 18.85 -10.78 3.41
CA CYS A 521 19.35 -9.40 3.52
C CYS A 521 18.49 -8.56 4.47
N THR A 522 17.15 -8.64 4.36
CA THR A 522 16.22 -7.94 5.27
C THR A 522 16.43 -8.40 6.72
N LYS A 523 16.49 -9.71 6.94
CA LYS A 523 16.76 -10.33 8.24
C LYS A 523 18.03 -9.75 8.87
N ARG A 524 19.14 -9.80 8.14
CA ARG A 524 20.43 -9.29 8.60
C ARG A 524 20.37 -7.82 8.98
N VAL A 525 19.86 -6.96 8.10
CA VAL A 525 19.89 -5.51 8.36
C VAL A 525 19.03 -5.11 9.55
N VAL A 526 17.87 -5.75 9.76
CA VAL A 526 17.03 -5.45 10.93
C VAL A 526 17.74 -5.85 12.23
N VAL A 527 18.32 -7.05 12.28
CA VAL A 527 19.07 -7.53 13.46
C VAL A 527 20.26 -6.62 13.76
N LEU A 528 21.00 -6.22 12.72
CA LEU A 528 22.13 -5.31 12.83
C LEU A 528 21.71 -3.97 13.44
N LEU A 529 20.72 -3.30 12.86
CA LEU A 529 20.25 -1.98 13.30
C LEU A 529 19.78 -2.00 14.76
N GLU A 530 19.10 -3.08 15.18
CA GLU A 530 18.56 -3.18 16.53
C GLU A 530 19.59 -3.56 17.56
N LYS A 531 20.30 -4.66 17.33
CA LYS A 531 21.17 -5.27 18.35
C LYS A 531 22.53 -4.60 18.39
N LYS A 532 23.08 -4.21 17.23
CA LYS A 532 24.42 -3.61 17.13
C LYS A 532 24.39 -2.09 17.19
N ASN A 533 23.51 -1.46 16.41
CA ASN A 533 23.43 0.00 16.37
C ASN A 533 22.53 0.58 17.48
N GLY A 534 21.73 -0.26 18.16
CA GLY A 534 20.83 0.18 19.23
C GLY A 534 19.75 1.12 18.72
N LEU A 535 19.25 0.92 17.50
CA LEU A 535 18.24 1.76 16.85
C LEU A 535 16.84 1.17 17.03
N PRO A 536 16.11 1.48 18.12
CA PRO A 536 14.76 0.97 18.32
C PRO A 536 13.76 1.51 17.29
N ARG A 537 14.12 2.62 16.62
CA ARG A 537 13.34 3.27 15.56
C ARG A 537 13.69 2.73 14.16
N ALA A 538 14.48 1.67 14.04
CA ALA A 538 14.78 1.04 12.76
C ALA A 538 13.50 0.47 12.13
N ARG A 539 13.15 0.99 10.96
CA ARG A 539 11.85 0.79 10.31
C ARG A 539 12.03 0.26 8.90
N ILE A 540 12.23 -1.05 8.80
CA ILE A 540 12.30 -1.73 7.50
C ILE A 540 10.89 -2.10 7.05
N LEU A 541 10.60 -1.83 5.78
CA LEU A 541 9.39 -2.20 5.07
C LEU A 541 9.74 -3.24 4.00
N THR A 542 9.05 -4.37 3.96
CA THR A 542 9.30 -5.42 2.97
C THR A 542 8.37 -5.28 1.77
N ALA A 543 8.92 -5.23 0.55
CA ALA A 543 8.14 -4.99 -0.66
C ALA A 543 8.59 -5.85 -1.85
N SER A 544 7.85 -5.74 -2.96
CA SER A 544 8.14 -6.41 -4.23
C SER A 544 8.28 -7.93 -4.09
N LYS A 545 7.46 -8.55 -3.25
CA LYS A 545 7.47 -10.00 -3.02
C LYS A 545 7.07 -10.77 -4.29
N ARG A 546 7.43 -12.05 -4.35
CA ARG A 546 7.02 -13.03 -5.37
C ARG A 546 6.20 -14.17 -4.79
N ASN A 547 6.38 -14.44 -3.51
CA ASN A 547 5.81 -15.59 -2.83
C ASN A 547 5.26 -15.17 -1.46
N PHE A 548 4.15 -15.79 -1.05
CA PHE A 548 3.53 -15.46 0.23
C PHE A 548 4.39 -15.81 1.45
N PHE A 549 5.26 -16.82 1.38
CA PHE A 549 6.14 -17.16 2.52
C PHE A 549 7.11 -16.02 2.89
N GLN A 550 7.39 -15.10 1.97
CA GLN A 550 8.23 -13.93 2.24
C GLN A 550 7.58 -12.99 3.28
N ASN A 551 6.27 -13.11 3.50
CA ASN A 551 5.61 -12.52 4.66
C ASN A 551 5.87 -13.31 5.93
N THR A 552 5.59 -14.62 5.90
CA THR A 552 5.62 -15.46 7.10
C THR A 552 7.03 -15.68 7.65
N GLU A 553 8.07 -15.62 6.81
CA GLU A 553 9.48 -15.72 7.24
C GLU A 553 10.03 -14.39 7.84
N LEU A 554 9.31 -13.28 7.65
CA LEU A 554 9.70 -11.94 8.13
C LEU A 554 8.77 -11.39 9.21
N LEU A 555 7.95 -12.22 9.85
CA LEU A 555 7.12 -11.79 10.98
C LEU A 555 8.02 -11.25 12.11
N GLY A 556 7.72 -10.04 12.57
CA GLY A 556 8.59 -9.27 13.46
C GLY A 556 9.36 -8.14 12.76
N VAL A 557 9.40 -8.05 11.43
CA VAL A 557 9.81 -6.81 10.73
C VAL A 557 8.76 -5.73 10.96
N ALA A 558 9.14 -4.45 11.02
CA ALA A 558 8.19 -3.38 11.36
C ALA A 558 7.03 -3.25 10.35
N PHE A 559 7.33 -3.32 9.05
CA PHE A 559 6.31 -3.15 8.01
C PHE A 559 6.42 -4.22 6.92
N SER A 560 5.26 -4.63 6.43
CA SER A 560 5.11 -5.58 5.35
C SER A 560 4.12 -5.03 4.33
N THR A 561 4.57 -4.84 3.10
CA THR A 561 3.72 -4.38 2.02
C THR A 561 3.43 -5.51 1.05
N ASP A 562 2.14 -5.72 0.78
CA ASP A 562 1.70 -6.72 -0.20
C ASP A 562 0.92 -6.11 -1.34
N PHE A 563 1.35 -6.46 -2.56
CA PHE A 563 0.56 -6.29 -3.77
C PHE A 563 -0.58 -7.33 -3.78
N GLY A 564 -1.67 -7.02 -4.48
CA GLY A 564 -2.90 -7.79 -4.54
C GLY A 564 -2.69 -9.25 -4.95
N ASN A 565 -1.70 -9.54 -5.80
CA ASN A 565 -1.36 -10.93 -6.14
C ASN A 565 -0.76 -11.67 -4.96
N ILE A 566 0.11 -11.03 -4.17
CA ILE A 566 0.67 -11.60 -2.93
C ILE A 566 -0.44 -11.81 -1.91
N GLN A 567 -1.34 -10.84 -1.77
CA GLN A 567 -2.53 -10.97 -0.93
C GLN A 567 -3.41 -12.14 -1.40
N ARG A 568 -3.61 -12.33 -2.72
CA ARG A 568 -4.36 -13.46 -3.25
C ARG A 568 -3.66 -14.80 -3.05
N MET A 569 -2.32 -14.86 -3.15
CA MET A 569 -1.55 -16.09 -2.93
C MET A 569 -1.77 -16.70 -1.55
N TYR A 570 -2.17 -15.90 -0.55
CA TYR A 570 -2.62 -16.39 0.75
C TYR A 570 -3.75 -17.42 0.62
N MET A 571 -4.69 -17.25 -0.32
CA MET A 571 -5.83 -18.16 -0.49
C MET A 571 -5.39 -19.59 -0.78
N ALA A 572 -4.30 -19.78 -1.51
CA ALA A 572 -3.72 -21.10 -1.79
C ALA A 572 -3.05 -21.75 -0.56
N ARG A 573 -2.95 -21.02 0.56
CA ARG A 573 -2.38 -21.47 1.82
C ARG A 573 -3.43 -21.64 2.92
N MET A 574 -4.70 -21.45 2.63
CA MET A 574 -5.77 -21.58 3.62
C MET A 574 -6.12 -23.05 3.92
N PRO A 575 -6.39 -23.41 5.18
CA PRO A 575 -6.19 -22.59 6.38
C PRO A 575 -4.69 -22.42 6.69
N LEU A 576 -4.29 -21.22 7.11
CA LEU A 576 -2.91 -20.91 7.47
C LEU A 576 -2.81 -20.74 8.99
N GLU A 577 -2.06 -21.64 9.63
CA GLU A 577 -1.78 -21.53 11.07
C GLU A 577 -0.45 -20.80 11.30
N ILE A 578 -0.48 -19.71 12.06
CA ILE A 578 0.71 -18.97 12.49
C ILE A 578 0.97 -19.26 13.97
N THR A 579 1.96 -20.12 14.24
CA THR A 579 2.36 -20.49 15.60
C THR A 579 3.46 -19.58 16.17
N ASN A 580 4.18 -18.86 15.32
CA ASN A 580 5.22 -17.90 15.71
C ASN A 580 5.06 -16.58 14.93
N TRP A 581 4.83 -15.49 15.66
CA TRP A 581 4.67 -14.13 15.12
C TRP A 581 5.99 -13.31 15.09
N LYS A 582 7.14 -13.96 15.38
CA LYS A 582 8.48 -13.33 15.46
C LYS A 582 9.57 -14.16 14.75
N THR A 583 9.29 -14.64 13.55
CA THR A 583 10.24 -15.45 12.75
C THR A 583 11.46 -14.69 12.24
N LEU A 584 11.46 -13.36 12.32
CA LEU A 584 12.55 -12.49 11.84
C LEU A 584 13.92 -12.94 12.38
N TYR A 585 14.00 -13.35 13.64
CA TYR A 585 15.27 -13.66 14.32
C TYR A 585 15.70 -15.13 14.19
N ASP A 586 14.86 -15.99 13.62
CA ASP A 586 15.11 -17.43 13.54
C ASP A 586 16.46 -17.70 12.86
N ASP A 587 17.30 -18.49 13.54
CA ASP A 587 18.63 -18.94 13.11
C ASP A 587 19.64 -17.82 12.75
N LEU A 588 19.50 -16.64 13.36
CA LEU A 588 20.46 -15.54 13.21
C LEU A 588 21.22 -15.27 14.51
N ASP A 589 22.49 -14.90 14.39
CA ASP A 589 23.30 -14.47 15.53
C ASP A 589 22.99 -13.01 15.97
N GLY A 590 23.79 -12.48 16.90
CA GLY A 590 23.65 -11.11 17.40
C GLY A 590 23.92 -10.02 16.36
N ASN A 591 24.60 -10.34 15.25
CA ASN A 591 24.96 -9.45 14.16
C ASN A 591 24.10 -9.68 12.90
N GLY A 592 23.15 -10.61 12.95
CA GLY A 592 22.26 -10.94 11.83
C GLY A 592 22.89 -11.90 10.82
N TYR A 593 24.00 -12.56 11.14
CA TYR A 593 24.53 -13.63 10.30
C TYR A 593 23.79 -14.94 10.58
N PRO A 594 23.63 -15.81 9.57
CA PRO A 594 23.13 -17.15 9.78
C PRO A 594 23.98 -17.95 10.77
N VAL A 595 23.34 -18.63 11.72
CA VAL A 595 24.01 -19.57 12.62
C VAL A 595 24.52 -20.77 11.84
N ALA A 596 25.76 -21.19 12.08
CA ALA A 596 26.38 -22.32 11.39
C ALA A 596 25.52 -23.59 11.47
N GLY A 597 25.36 -24.28 10.33
CA GLY A 597 24.53 -25.50 10.22
C GLY A 597 23.04 -25.26 10.02
N SER A 598 22.54 -24.04 10.22
CA SER A 598 21.14 -23.68 9.96
C SER A 598 20.78 -23.74 8.48
N VAL A 599 19.47 -23.73 8.18
CA VAL A 599 18.99 -23.62 6.80
C VAL A 599 19.43 -22.31 6.14
N TRP A 600 19.52 -21.22 6.91
CA TRP A 600 19.96 -19.91 6.40
C TRP A 600 21.45 -19.89 6.10
N ALA A 601 22.28 -20.61 6.86
CA ALA A 601 23.71 -20.74 6.57
C ALA A 601 23.91 -21.47 5.25
N LYS A 602 23.21 -22.60 5.04
CA LYS A 602 23.24 -23.35 3.78
C LYS A 602 22.83 -22.48 2.58
N ARG A 603 21.76 -21.69 2.72
CA ARG A 603 21.31 -20.75 1.67
C ARG A 603 22.36 -19.69 1.38
N SER A 604 22.99 -19.10 2.41
CA SER A 604 24.07 -18.13 2.25
C SER A 604 25.31 -18.73 1.57
N ASP A 605 25.66 -19.97 1.89
CA ASP A 605 26.79 -20.67 1.26
C ASP A 605 26.52 -20.92 -0.23
N ILE A 606 25.29 -21.34 -0.56
CA ILE A 606 24.84 -21.50 -1.96
C ILE A 606 24.90 -20.16 -2.69
N LEU A 607 24.37 -19.08 -2.10
CA LEU A 607 24.40 -17.74 -2.70
C LEU A 607 25.83 -17.25 -2.95
N SER A 608 26.74 -17.50 -1.99
CA SER A 608 28.18 -17.20 -2.12
C SER A 608 28.84 -17.95 -3.28
N ARG A 609 28.38 -19.19 -3.55
CA ARG A 609 28.88 -20.02 -4.65
C ARG A 609 28.35 -19.56 -6.01
N ILE A 610 27.06 -19.23 -6.10
CA ILE A 610 26.41 -18.98 -7.40
C ILE A 610 26.46 -17.52 -7.85
N TRP A 611 26.72 -16.59 -6.93
CA TRP A 611 26.78 -15.16 -7.23
C TRP A 611 27.98 -14.49 -6.54
N PRO A 612 29.01 -14.07 -7.31
CA PRO A 612 30.25 -13.52 -6.74
C PRO A 612 30.09 -12.29 -5.85
N ASP A 613 29.07 -11.46 -6.11
CA ASP A 613 28.82 -10.24 -5.33
C ASP A 613 28.08 -10.50 -4.01
N TRP A 614 27.62 -11.74 -3.72
CA TRP A 614 26.84 -12.04 -2.51
C TRP A 614 27.52 -11.53 -1.23
N LYS A 615 28.84 -11.70 -1.11
CA LYS A 615 29.57 -11.20 0.06
C LYS A 615 29.51 -9.67 0.15
N ARG A 616 29.63 -8.95 -0.97
CA ARG A 616 29.60 -7.47 -1.00
C ARG A 616 28.23 -6.93 -0.61
N VAL A 617 27.17 -7.50 -1.16
CA VAL A 617 25.79 -7.03 -0.91
C VAL A 617 25.29 -7.41 0.49
N PHE A 618 25.89 -8.43 1.10
CA PHE A 618 25.53 -8.87 2.45
C PHE A 618 26.29 -8.08 3.53
N GLU A 619 27.51 -7.59 3.26
CA GLU A 619 28.31 -6.80 4.20
C GLU A 619 27.93 -5.32 4.23
N VAL A 620 27.95 -4.67 5.40
CA VAL A 620 27.49 -3.28 5.60
C VAL A 620 28.22 -2.27 4.72
N ASP A 621 29.53 -2.45 4.55
CA ASP A 621 30.40 -1.54 3.80
C ASP A 621 30.81 -2.13 2.43
N GLY A 622 30.12 -3.17 1.96
CA GLY A 622 30.54 -3.92 0.77
C GLY A 622 30.17 -3.26 -0.57
N VAL A 623 29.22 -2.32 -0.57
CA VAL A 623 28.83 -1.50 -1.72
C VAL A 623 28.69 -0.05 -1.27
N LYS A 624 29.29 0.88 -2.02
CA LYS A 624 29.29 2.31 -1.68
C LYS A 624 28.14 3.07 -2.34
N PRO A 625 27.70 4.22 -1.79
CA PRO A 625 26.63 5.02 -2.38
C PRO A 625 26.79 5.36 -3.86
N GLU A 626 28.01 5.63 -4.32
CA GLU A 626 28.30 5.89 -5.74
C GLU A 626 28.04 4.70 -6.69
N GLU A 627 27.94 3.47 -6.15
CA GLU A 627 27.67 2.24 -6.90
C GLU A 627 26.17 1.86 -6.90
N TYR A 628 25.35 2.49 -6.06
CA TYR A 628 23.95 2.05 -5.87
C TYR A 628 23.12 2.13 -7.17
N GLY A 629 23.20 3.24 -7.91
CA GLY A 629 22.43 3.44 -9.13
C GLY A 629 22.75 2.45 -10.27
N SER A 630 23.98 1.91 -10.28
CA SER A 630 24.48 1.01 -11.33
C SER A 630 24.34 -0.47 -11.01
N ALA A 631 23.85 -0.82 -9.82
CA ALA A 631 23.63 -2.21 -9.42
C ALA A 631 22.62 -2.92 -10.35
N ILE A 632 22.88 -4.21 -10.63
CA ILE A 632 22.15 -5.02 -11.63
C ILE A 632 20.62 -5.08 -11.40
N TYR A 633 20.19 -4.87 -10.16
CA TYR A 633 18.78 -4.91 -9.73
C TYR A 633 18.14 -3.50 -9.64
N VAL A 634 18.94 -2.44 -9.47
CA VAL A 634 18.45 -1.05 -9.39
C VAL A 634 18.13 -0.53 -10.79
N THR A 635 19.06 -0.64 -11.73
CA THR A 635 18.92 -0.04 -13.07
C THR A 635 17.64 -0.46 -13.80
N PRO A 636 17.25 -1.76 -13.87
CA PRO A 636 16.01 -2.15 -14.54
C PRO A 636 14.76 -1.58 -13.88
N THR A 637 14.74 -1.51 -12.54
CA THR A 637 13.60 -1.00 -11.78
C THR A 637 13.47 0.52 -11.90
N LEU A 638 14.59 1.23 -11.83
CA LEU A 638 14.63 2.68 -12.02
C LEU A 638 14.18 3.06 -13.43
N LYS A 639 14.68 2.37 -14.47
CA LYS A 639 14.21 2.55 -15.86
C LYS A 639 12.71 2.33 -16.00
N GLN A 640 12.16 1.32 -15.33
CA GLN A 640 10.72 1.09 -15.33
C GLN A 640 9.95 2.25 -14.67
N PHE A 641 10.43 2.77 -13.54
CA PHE A 641 9.77 3.89 -12.86
C PHE A 641 9.82 5.18 -13.68
N ILE A 642 10.96 5.46 -14.33
CA ILE A 642 11.13 6.59 -15.25
C ILE A 642 10.18 6.43 -16.45
N GLY A 643 10.17 5.28 -17.11
CA GLY A 643 9.27 5.04 -18.25
C GLY A 643 7.78 5.15 -17.89
N MET A 644 7.39 4.74 -16.69
CA MET A 644 6.02 4.93 -16.21
C MET A 644 5.71 6.39 -15.88
N TRP A 645 6.69 7.16 -15.40
CA TRP A 645 6.53 8.60 -15.25
C TRP A 645 6.34 9.29 -16.62
N GLU A 646 7.17 8.94 -17.61
CA GLU A 646 7.05 9.45 -18.98
C GLU A 646 5.69 9.13 -19.60
N GLU A 647 5.16 7.92 -19.40
CA GLU A 647 3.81 7.56 -19.84
C GLU A 647 2.72 8.38 -19.12
N ASN A 648 2.90 8.70 -17.84
CA ASN A 648 1.99 9.58 -17.09
C ASN A 648 1.93 10.99 -17.70
N VAL A 649 3.08 11.53 -18.11
CA VAL A 649 3.21 12.83 -18.79
C VAL A 649 2.59 12.77 -20.17
N ALA A 650 2.88 11.73 -20.95
CA ALA A 650 2.28 11.53 -22.27
C ALA A 650 0.74 11.47 -22.20
N ARG A 651 0.17 10.86 -21.13
CA ARG A 651 -1.27 10.86 -20.90
C ARG A 651 -1.82 12.24 -20.62
N ALA A 652 -1.16 13.04 -19.79
CA ALA A 652 -1.60 14.40 -19.52
C ALA A 652 -1.76 15.19 -20.84
N SER A 653 -0.77 15.08 -21.72
CA SER A 653 -0.79 15.68 -23.06
C SER A 653 -2.01 15.21 -23.89
N ARG A 654 -2.23 13.89 -23.99
CA ARG A 654 -3.38 13.32 -24.72
C ARG A 654 -4.73 13.82 -24.20
N PHE A 655 -4.90 13.88 -22.88
CA PHE A 655 -6.16 14.36 -22.29
C PHE A 655 -6.36 15.87 -22.48
N ALA A 656 -5.29 16.65 -22.53
CA ALA A 656 -5.36 18.06 -22.88
C ALA A 656 -5.86 18.23 -24.33
N GLU A 657 -5.28 17.48 -25.28
CA GLU A 657 -5.74 17.48 -26.69
C GLU A 657 -7.23 17.08 -26.81
N GLU A 658 -7.65 16.01 -26.11
CA GLU A 658 -9.07 15.59 -26.07
C GLU A 658 -10.01 16.66 -25.51
N CYS A 659 -9.51 17.53 -24.62
CA CYS A 659 -10.26 18.63 -24.02
C CYS A 659 -10.19 19.95 -24.82
N GLY A 660 -9.53 19.96 -25.98
CA GLY A 660 -9.46 21.11 -26.90
C GLY A 660 -8.26 22.03 -26.70
N ALA A 661 -7.13 21.51 -26.21
CA ALA A 661 -5.84 22.21 -26.16
C ALA A 661 -5.27 22.56 -27.55
#